data_AF-L2FI48-F1
#
_entry.id   AF-L2FI48-F1
#
_cell.length_a   1.000
_cell.length_b   1.000
_cell.length_c   1.000
_cell.angle_alpha   90.00
_cell.angle_beta   90.00
_cell.angle_gamma   90.00
#
_symmetry.space_group_name_H-M   'P 1'
#
loop_
_entity.id
_entity.type
_entity.pdbx_description
1 polymer ?
#
loop_
_entity_poly.entity_id
_entity_poly.type
_entity_poly.pdbx_seq_one_letter_code
_entity_poly.pdbx_strand_id
1 'polypeptide(L)'
;MGSEEYTDLCRDIRRRLLDNLERKDSDKFRFATRDTAANVLESHYLRLFFQSINDDQFSISADDFARNIQTRSLHNFIAIIAFAGCSIDAARVFTTKLAAADIWPVKQSHIKDATSLPADRDSLREFFVGCDSNDADIFFGSQAIFCTVVLLQREEVIVHDSETQRLPYLKEKQIGSGSFGKVYMIKIARGHIEDHRTDEVSNKPREVARKDYIVQSSSDMSSQDEGNVMKMILSASKTCENILENLGTLRVESPLGTDHSPTYSLFMPLAICDLGAYMKKDISTSIKTPKVRANLIRSAMGLATGLNFLHHELQTSDLEDVVCYHMDLKPSNILVFPGEDREHRQIWKLSDFGMSRVKVRRRNHAEPEERDFSVWFRPRPEVHEDAPSGTQNRRGQGTYLPRESFLAGKVMNTKSDVWSLGCVLSVFFAYLEGGADSVTQYTIDRLKDRKGLDDGSDSFVWEKSFGKFALHHAVLDWHHQLANKAGTRSSGEKKVVHTILSFLEHKALNLDQEKRCTAKDVENALKEAMAAYRHLESSPVPEEPKKTRKLSIIERIRSKSPEARPKGDRSIQQWRLAQDADDTMKSCKISPNGTMLVYWGDYKLILFTSLSAPLESEKALSPAAEFSLAGSAFYWKAVALTERYLIATTTGGTFNCYIFDLEAGQSVNADLETCYHVTLPHPEVNNLAISADHQVMICTLQNIENERLSGSLFQARILDLIESG
;
A
#
# COMPACT_ATOMS: atom_id res chain seq x y z
N MET A 1 -22.70 58.59 23.81
CA MET A 1 -22.89 57.57 24.86
C MET A 1 -22.87 56.16 24.27
N GLY A 2 -23.65 55.84 23.22
CA GLY A 2 -23.70 54.48 22.65
C GLY A 2 -22.38 53.85 22.16
N SER A 3 -21.42 54.61 21.63
CA SER A 3 -20.16 54.04 21.09
C SER A 3 -19.23 53.45 22.17
N GLU A 4 -19.21 54.03 23.38
CA GLU A 4 -18.36 53.55 24.47
C GLU A 4 -18.97 52.30 25.12
N GLU A 5 -20.28 52.34 25.36
CA GLU A 5 -21.06 51.21 25.87
C GLU A 5 -20.98 49.98 24.94
N TYR A 6 -21.09 50.19 23.62
CA TYR A 6 -20.91 49.14 22.61
C TYR A 6 -19.50 48.53 22.67
N THR A 7 -18.47 49.37 22.74
CA THR A 7 -17.07 48.92 22.75
C THR A 7 -16.77 48.08 24.00
N ASP A 8 -17.28 48.51 25.16
CA ASP A 8 -17.11 47.79 26.41
C ASP A 8 -17.86 46.45 26.41
N LEU A 9 -19.08 46.41 25.87
CA LEU A 9 -19.84 45.18 25.69
C LEU A 9 -19.12 44.20 24.76
N CYS A 10 -18.63 44.65 23.60
CA CYS A 10 -17.83 43.82 22.69
C CYS A 10 -16.57 43.27 23.37
N ARG A 11 -15.92 44.05 24.23
CA ARG A 11 -14.77 43.58 25.02
C ARG A 11 -15.15 42.48 26.01
N ASP A 12 -16.31 42.59 26.67
CA ASP A 12 -16.81 41.54 27.57
C ASP A 12 -17.20 40.27 26.80
N ILE A 13 -17.95 40.41 25.70
CA ILE A 13 -18.31 39.29 24.81
C ILE A 13 -17.05 38.60 24.30
N ARG A 14 -16.05 39.36 23.81
CA ARG A 14 -14.78 38.80 23.33
C ARG A 14 -14.06 38.00 24.40
N ARG A 15 -14.02 38.48 25.64
CA ARG A 15 -13.41 37.74 26.76
C ARG A 15 -14.14 36.41 26.99
N ARG A 16 -15.47 36.43 27.02
CA ARG A 16 -16.29 35.22 27.18
C ARG A 16 -16.11 34.24 26.03
N LEU A 17 -16.03 34.73 24.79
CA LEU A 17 -15.75 33.90 23.63
C LEU A 17 -14.39 33.23 23.77
N LEU A 18 -13.32 33.99 24.09
CA LEU A 18 -11.97 33.47 24.33
C LEU A 18 -11.93 32.36 25.39
N ASP A 19 -12.67 32.52 26.49
CA ASP A 19 -12.75 31.52 27.56
C ASP A 19 -13.41 30.21 27.13
N ASN A 20 -14.25 30.26 26.08
CA ASN A 20 -14.99 29.12 25.54
C ASN A 20 -14.40 28.56 24.22
N LEU A 21 -13.34 29.15 23.68
CA LEU A 21 -12.65 28.59 22.51
C LEU A 21 -11.86 27.34 22.87
N GLU A 22 -11.84 26.38 21.95
CA GLU A 22 -10.92 25.25 22.01
C GLU A 22 -9.53 25.68 21.55
N ARG A 23 -8.48 24.97 21.98
CA ARG A 23 -7.07 25.23 21.59
C ARG A 23 -6.62 26.69 21.82
N LYS A 24 -7.09 27.31 22.92
CA LYS A 24 -6.82 28.71 23.30
C LYS A 24 -5.33 29.07 23.45
N ASP A 25 -4.47 28.07 23.58
CA ASP A 25 -3.02 28.18 23.65
C ASP A 25 -2.35 28.55 22.31
N SER A 26 -3.08 28.49 21.19
CA SER A 26 -2.52 28.76 19.87
C SER A 26 -3.48 29.56 18.99
N ASP A 27 -3.13 30.80 18.68
CA ASP A 27 -3.90 31.67 17.78
C ASP A 27 -4.18 31.02 16.41
N LYS A 28 -3.24 30.21 15.90
CA LYS A 28 -3.40 29.48 14.63
C LYS A 28 -4.45 28.37 14.69
N PHE A 29 -4.61 27.72 15.83
CA PHE A 29 -5.39 26.49 15.97
C PHE A 29 -6.63 26.65 16.84
N ARG A 30 -6.83 27.82 17.47
CA ARG A 30 -8.04 28.09 18.25
C ARG A 30 -9.25 28.15 17.34
N PHE A 31 -10.37 27.63 17.83
CA PHE A 31 -11.63 27.62 17.11
C PHE A 31 -12.80 27.54 18.07
N ALA A 32 -13.96 27.99 17.60
CA ALA A 32 -15.24 27.90 18.27
C ALA A 32 -15.92 26.59 17.84
N THR A 33 -16.47 25.84 18.80
CA THR A 33 -17.36 24.71 18.44
C THR A 33 -18.71 25.23 17.92
N ARG A 34 -19.49 24.38 17.24
CA ARG A 34 -20.81 24.72 16.65
C ARG A 34 -21.71 25.55 17.58
N ASP A 35 -21.74 25.24 18.88
CA ASP A 35 -22.63 25.90 19.85
C ASP A 35 -21.98 27.08 20.60
N THR A 36 -20.69 27.36 20.39
CA THR A 36 -19.94 28.33 21.21
C THR A 36 -20.54 29.73 21.15
N ALA A 37 -20.84 30.23 19.94
CA ALA A 37 -21.42 31.56 19.79
C ALA A 37 -22.81 31.64 20.41
N ALA A 38 -23.66 30.62 20.23
CA ALA A 38 -25.01 30.59 20.79
C ALA A 38 -25.01 30.51 22.33
N ASN A 39 -24.07 29.76 22.92
CA ASN A 39 -23.94 29.65 24.37
C ASN A 39 -23.40 30.93 25.03
N VAL A 40 -22.56 31.70 24.33
CA VAL A 40 -22.07 32.99 24.85
C VAL A 40 -23.07 34.11 24.61
N LEU A 41 -23.71 34.11 23.43
CA LEU A 41 -24.69 35.10 23.01
C LEU A 41 -26.12 34.63 23.34
N GLU A 42 -26.35 34.30 24.61
CA GLU A 42 -27.71 34.01 25.09
C GLU A 42 -28.62 35.24 24.96
N SER A 43 -29.94 35.06 25.09
CA SER A 43 -30.93 36.13 24.90
C SER A 43 -30.63 37.42 25.68
N HIS A 44 -30.01 37.33 26.86
CA HIS A 44 -29.57 38.50 27.63
C HIS A 44 -28.49 39.32 26.88
N TYR A 45 -27.43 38.68 26.39
CA TYR A 45 -26.36 39.36 25.65
C TYR A 45 -26.84 39.87 24.29
N LEU A 46 -27.75 39.17 23.63
CA LEU A 46 -28.36 39.65 22.40
C LEU A 46 -29.17 40.93 22.62
N ARG A 47 -29.93 41.01 23.73
CA ARG A 47 -30.67 42.23 24.10
C ARG A 47 -29.73 43.37 24.44
N LEU A 48 -28.67 43.13 25.22
CA LEU A 48 -27.66 44.15 25.52
C LEU A 48 -26.94 44.64 24.26
N PHE A 49 -26.60 43.71 23.35
CA PHE A 49 -25.98 44.05 22.07
C PHE A 49 -26.89 44.97 21.27
N PHE A 50 -28.17 44.60 21.12
CA PHE A 50 -29.15 45.43 20.42
C PHE A 50 -29.35 46.80 21.08
N GLN A 51 -29.44 46.87 22.42
CA GLN A 51 -29.56 48.11 23.16
C GLN A 51 -28.35 49.04 22.97
N SER A 52 -27.13 48.48 22.92
CA SER A 52 -25.91 49.27 22.74
C SER A 52 -25.78 49.93 21.35
N ILE A 53 -26.48 49.40 20.34
CA ILE A 53 -26.43 49.90 18.95
C ILE A 53 -27.68 50.69 18.54
N ASN A 54 -28.78 50.53 19.28
CA ASN A 54 -30.08 51.12 18.96
C ASN A 54 -30.13 52.61 19.32
N ASP A 55 -30.55 53.41 18.35
CA ASP A 55 -30.68 54.87 18.45
C ASP A 55 -32.00 55.31 17.77
N ASP A 56 -33.08 54.54 18.00
CA ASP A 56 -34.42 54.67 17.41
C ASP A 56 -34.55 54.39 15.89
N GLN A 57 -33.53 53.75 15.28
CA GLN A 57 -33.48 53.50 13.82
C GLN A 57 -34.05 52.15 13.37
N PHE A 58 -34.27 51.20 14.28
CA PHE A 58 -34.70 49.84 13.94
C PHE A 58 -36.20 49.63 14.12
N SER A 59 -36.83 48.92 13.17
CA SER A 59 -38.26 48.59 13.19
C SER A 59 -38.64 47.44 14.13
N ILE A 60 -37.68 46.87 14.87
CA ILE A 60 -37.84 45.66 15.68
C ILE A 60 -37.52 45.91 17.15
N SER A 61 -38.16 45.15 18.05
CA SER A 61 -37.82 45.18 19.48
C SER A 61 -36.56 44.36 19.80
N ALA A 62 -35.98 44.53 20.99
CA ALA A 62 -34.85 43.72 21.45
C ALA A 62 -35.19 42.22 21.55
N ASP A 63 -36.45 41.89 21.84
CA ASP A 63 -36.93 40.50 21.86
C ASP A 63 -37.09 39.92 20.46
N ASP A 64 -37.57 40.72 19.52
CA ASP A 64 -37.65 40.34 18.11
C ASP A 64 -36.25 40.15 17.52
N PHE A 65 -35.29 41.02 17.88
CA PHE A 65 -33.90 40.85 17.52
C PHE A 65 -33.36 39.50 18.02
N ALA A 66 -33.45 39.22 19.32
CA ALA A 66 -32.95 37.96 19.88
C ALA A 66 -33.58 36.72 19.22
N ARG A 67 -34.90 36.77 18.98
CA ARG A 67 -35.64 35.71 18.27
C ARG A 67 -35.18 35.55 16.82
N ASN A 68 -34.93 36.65 16.12
CA ASN A 68 -34.45 36.63 14.74
C ASN A 68 -33.04 36.05 14.67
N ILE A 69 -32.13 36.40 15.60
CA ILE A 69 -30.79 35.80 15.65
C ILE A 69 -30.86 34.28 15.84
N GLN A 70 -31.73 33.81 16.74
CA GLN A 70 -31.94 32.38 16.98
C GLN A 70 -32.49 31.66 15.75
N THR A 71 -33.61 32.14 15.20
CA THR A 71 -34.31 31.47 14.09
C THR A 71 -33.55 31.54 12.77
N ARG A 72 -32.76 32.60 12.57
CA ARG A 72 -31.93 32.82 11.36
C ARG A 72 -30.50 32.29 11.50
N SER A 73 -30.14 31.71 12.65
CA SER A 73 -28.79 31.16 12.94
C SER A 73 -27.63 32.16 12.79
N LEU A 74 -27.82 33.41 13.25
CA LEU A 74 -26.87 34.51 13.02
C LEU A 74 -25.84 34.72 14.13
N HIS A 75 -25.78 33.83 15.14
CA HIS A 75 -24.89 33.97 16.29
C HIS A 75 -23.41 34.12 15.91
N ASN A 76 -22.92 33.30 14.96
CA ASN A 76 -21.52 33.35 14.54
C ASN A 76 -21.15 34.72 13.95
N PHE A 77 -22.07 35.37 13.23
CA PHE A 77 -21.81 36.69 12.65
C PHE A 77 -21.60 37.76 13.73
N ILE A 78 -22.48 37.78 14.74
CA ILE A 78 -22.34 38.69 15.89
C ILE A 78 -21.06 38.37 16.67
N ALA A 79 -20.75 37.08 16.86
CA ALA A 79 -19.54 36.67 17.55
C ALA A 79 -18.29 37.18 16.83
N ILE A 80 -18.25 37.15 15.49
CA ILE A 80 -17.14 37.69 14.70
C ILE A 80 -17.07 39.22 14.85
N ILE A 81 -18.18 39.95 14.73
CA ILE A 81 -18.23 41.41 14.93
C ILE A 81 -17.63 41.79 16.29
N ALA A 82 -18.11 41.16 17.37
CA ALA A 82 -17.66 41.46 18.72
C ALA A 82 -16.20 41.02 18.97
N PHE A 83 -15.80 39.86 18.43
CA PHE A 83 -14.46 39.31 18.60
C PHE A 83 -13.41 40.12 17.85
N ALA A 84 -13.69 40.49 16.59
CA ALA A 84 -12.83 41.31 15.75
C ALA A 84 -12.70 42.74 16.28
N GLY A 85 -13.73 43.23 16.99
CA GLY A 85 -13.81 44.61 17.44
C GLY A 85 -14.22 45.54 16.31
N CYS A 86 -15.18 45.12 15.48
CA CYS A 86 -15.76 45.96 14.44
C CYS A 86 -16.47 47.19 15.04
N SER A 87 -16.64 48.22 14.23
CA SER A 87 -17.31 49.46 14.62
C SER A 87 -18.79 49.27 14.95
N ILE A 88 -19.35 50.22 15.70
CA ILE A 88 -20.79 50.27 15.97
C ILE A 88 -21.61 50.38 14.67
N ASP A 89 -21.07 51.03 13.64
CA ASP A 89 -21.73 51.17 12.34
C ASP A 89 -21.80 49.84 11.59
N ALA A 90 -20.76 49.01 11.67
CA ALA A 90 -20.80 47.63 11.16
C ALA A 90 -21.87 46.78 11.85
N ALA A 91 -22.02 46.91 13.18
CA ALA A 91 -23.07 46.23 13.93
C ALA A 91 -24.48 46.72 13.56
N ARG A 92 -24.64 48.01 13.28
CA ARG A 92 -25.90 48.59 12.79
C ARG A 92 -26.23 48.08 11.39
N VAL A 93 -25.25 48.05 10.48
CA VAL A 93 -25.42 47.51 9.13
C VAL A 93 -25.81 46.03 9.16
N PHE A 94 -25.17 45.22 10.00
CA PHE A 94 -25.58 43.84 10.24
C PHE A 94 -27.04 43.74 10.68
N THR A 95 -27.43 44.57 11.64
CA THR A 95 -28.78 44.55 12.21
C THR A 95 -29.81 44.93 11.16
N THR A 96 -29.61 46.03 10.43
CA THR A 96 -30.51 46.49 9.37
C THR A 96 -30.62 45.46 8.24
N LYS A 97 -29.49 44.98 7.73
CA LYS A 97 -29.47 44.13 6.53
C LYS A 97 -29.87 42.68 6.81
N LEU A 98 -29.61 42.15 8.01
CA LEU A 98 -29.81 40.72 8.33
C LEU A 98 -30.81 40.48 9.45
N ALA A 99 -30.60 41.06 10.63
CA ALA A 99 -31.43 40.73 11.80
C ALA A 99 -32.85 41.31 11.72
N ALA A 100 -32.99 42.52 11.17
CA ALA A 100 -34.23 43.27 11.02
C ALA A 100 -34.82 43.21 9.60
N ALA A 101 -34.23 42.41 8.69
CA ALA A 101 -34.75 42.28 7.34
C ALA A 101 -36.17 41.71 7.33
N ASP A 102 -37.07 42.33 6.56
CA ASP A 102 -38.49 41.97 6.42
C ASP A 102 -38.69 40.61 5.73
N ILE A 103 -37.73 40.19 4.88
CA ILE A 103 -37.79 38.95 4.10
C ILE A 103 -36.57 38.08 4.42
N TRP A 104 -36.82 36.81 4.78
CA TRP A 104 -35.78 35.81 5.04
C TRP A 104 -36.04 34.50 4.27
N PRO A 105 -35.03 33.89 3.63
CA PRO A 105 -33.64 34.35 3.49
C PRO A 105 -33.51 35.55 2.55
N VAL A 106 -32.52 36.43 2.77
CA VAL A 106 -32.26 37.60 1.91
C VAL A 106 -31.77 37.13 0.54
N LYS A 107 -32.49 37.45 -0.54
CA LYS A 107 -32.22 36.96 -1.91
C LYS A 107 -31.50 37.97 -2.82
N GLN A 108 -30.77 38.94 -2.28
CA GLN A 108 -29.98 39.87 -3.12
C GLN A 108 -28.71 39.17 -3.63
N SER A 109 -28.31 39.49 -4.86
CA SER A 109 -27.22 38.82 -5.60
C SER A 109 -25.87 38.83 -4.87
N HIS A 110 -25.62 39.81 -3.99
CA HIS A 110 -24.36 39.97 -3.26
C HIS A 110 -24.49 39.74 -1.73
N ILE A 111 -25.71 39.79 -1.18
CA ILE A 111 -25.92 39.58 0.27
C ILE A 111 -25.93 38.09 0.63
N LYS A 112 -26.37 37.20 -0.27
CA LYS A 112 -26.39 35.76 0.00
C LYS A 112 -25.02 35.24 0.43
N ASP A 113 -23.96 35.70 -0.23
CA ASP A 113 -22.59 35.24 0.03
C ASP A 113 -22.03 35.87 1.32
N ALA A 114 -22.41 37.11 1.65
CA ALA A 114 -22.12 37.72 2.95
C ALA A 114 -22.88 37.06 4.13
N THR A 115 -24.06 36.48 3.89
CA THR A 115 -24.84 35.77 4.93
C THR A 115 -24.41 34.33 5.17
N SER A 116 -23.66 33.75 4.23
CA SER A 116 -23.19 32.38 4.28
C SER A 116 -21.73 32.35 4.72
N LEU A 117 -21.50 32.29 6.03
CA LEU A 117 -20.14 32.16 6.56
C LEU A 117 -19.51 30.80 6.16
N PRO A 118 -18.23 30.76 5.76
CA PRO A 118 -17.30 31.89 5.61
C PRO A 118 -17.64 32.77 4.39
N ALA A 119 -17.62 34.08 4.59
CA ALA A 119 -17.86 35.07 3.55
C ALA A 119 -16.54 35.48 2.88
N ASP A 120 -16.56 35.70 1.57
CA ASP A 120 -15.40 36.23 0.86
C ASP A 120 -15.17 37.72 1.16
N ARG A 121 -13.94 38.16 0.91
CA ARG A 121 -13.49 39.51 1.29
C ARG A 121 -14.21 40.62 0.52
N ASP A 122 -14.52 40.41 -0.76
CA ASP A 122 -15.14 41.43 -1.60
C ASP A 122 -16.64 41.59 -1.25
N SER A 123 -17.33 40.48 -0.98
CA SER A 123 -18.70 40.50 -0.44
C SER A 123 -18.78 41.21 0.91
N LEU A 124 -17.80 41.01 1.80
CA LEU A 124 -17.77 41.72 3.09
C LEU A 124 -17.53 43.23 2.91
N ARG A 125 -16.69 43.62 1.95
CA ARG A 125 -16.45 45.05 1.62
C ARG A 125 -17.72 45.70 1.10
N GLU A 126 -18.46 45.03 0.22
CA GLU A 126 -19.76 45.50 -0.26
C GLU A 126 -20.80 45.53 0.88
N PHE A 127 -20.79 44.51 1.74
CA PHE A 127 -21.71 44.40 2.86
C PHE A 127 -21.53 45.55 3.86
N PHE A 128 -20.29 45.91 4.20
CA PHE A 128 -19.94 46.99 5.12
C PHE A 128 -19.69 48.35 4.44
N VAL A 129 -20.17 48.56 3.20
CA VAL A 129 -20.11 49.88 2.54
C VAL A 129 -20.71 50.95 3.46
N GLY A 130 -19.94 52.02 3.68
CA GLY A 130 -20.31 53.15 4.54
C GLY A 130 -19.91 52.99 6.02
N CYS A 131 -19.30 51.86 6.41
CA CYS A 131 -18.68 51.68 7.73
C CYS A 131 -17.20 52.10 7.72
N ASP A 132 -16.47 51.85 8.82
CA ASP A 132 -15.02 52.04 8.85
C ASP A 132 -14.36 51.18 7.76
N SER A 133 -13.38 51.74 7.06
CA SER A 133 -12.73 51.06 5.93
C SER A 133 -12.04 49.76 6.33
N ASN A 134 -11.74 49.56 7.61
CA ASN A 134 -11.09 48.37 8.12
C ASN A 134 -12.06 47.27 8.60
N ASP A 135 -13.36 47.56 8.78
CA ASP A 135 -14.32 46.61 9.38
C ASP A 135 -14.42 45.28 8.62
N ALA A 136 -14.48 45.35 7.29
CA ALA A 136 -14.52 44.17 6.43
C ALA A 136 -13.25 43.32 6.57
N ASP A 137 -12.08 43.96 6.67
CA ASP A 137 -10.78 43.29 6.73
C ASP A 137 -10.54 42.62 8.10
N ILE A 138 -10.91 43.29 9.21
CA ILE A 138 -10.80 42.70 10.55
C ILE A 138 -11.84 41.61 10.81
N PHE A 139 -13.04 41.73 10.22
CA PHE A 139 -14.04 40.67 10.22
C PHE A 139 -13.51 39.46 9.46
N PHE A 140 -13.05 39.67 8.22
CA PHE A 140 -12.49 38.61 7.36
C PHE A 140 -11.32 37.89 8.05
N GLY A 141 -10.40 38.63 8.68
CA GLY A 141 -9.27 38.04 9.40
C GLY A 141 -9.65 37.25 10.66
N SER A 142 -10.84 37.47 11.21
CA SER A 142 -11.31 36.82 12.45
C SER A 142 -12.32 35.70 12.20
N GLN A 143 -12.98 35.67 11.03
CA GLN A 143 -14.12 34.78 10.78
C GLN A 143 -13.79 33.30 10.95
N ALA A 144 -12.57 32.90 10.59
CA ALA A 144 -12.15 31.50 10.61
C ALA A 144 -12.29 30.83 11.98
N ILE A 145 -12.15 31.60 13.06
CA ILE A 145 -12.33 31.12 14.43
C ILE A 145 -13.76 30.59 14.64
N PHE A 146 -14.74 31.17 13.97
CA PHE A 146 -16.16 30.82 14.09
C PHE A 146 -16.69 30.03 12.88
N CYS A 147 -15.88 29.89 11.83
CA CYS A 147 -16.15 29.07 10.65
C CYS A 147 -15.41 27.72 10.74
N THR A 148 -15.71 26.95 11.77
CA THR A 148 -15.08 25.65 12.00
C THR A 148 -15.74 24.56 11.14
N VAL A 149 -14.93 23.77 10.44
CA VAL A 149 -15.40 22.70 9.53
C VAL A 149 -16.23 21.66 10.27
N VAL A 150 -17.33 21.21 9.67
CA VAL A 150 -18.11 20.04 10.09
C VAL A 150 -17.81 18.91 9.11
N LEU A 151 -17.34 17.77 9.62
CA LEU A 151 -17.10 16.59 8.80
C LEU A 151 -18.39 15.81 8.61
N LEU A 152 -18.68 15.44 7.36
CA LEU A 152 -19.89 14.74 6.97
C LEU A 152 -19.61 13.25 6.80
N GLN A 153 -20.38 12.41 7.48
CA GLN A 153 -20.10 10.99 7.54
C GLN A 153 -20.32 10.33 6.17
N ARG A 154 -19.26 9.69 5.64
CA ARG A 154 -19.23 9.04 4.30
C ARG A 154 -19.39 10.01 3.11
N GLU A 155 -19.20 11.30 3.35
CA GLU A 155 -19.27 12.34 2.33
C GLU A 155 -17.93 13.07 2.20
N GLU A 156 -17.78 13.83 1.11
CA GLU A 156 -16.62 14.69 0.90
C GLU A 156 -16.95 16.11 1.35
N VAL A 157 -16.10 16.67 2.20
CA VAL A 157 -16.14 18.08 2.60
C VAL A 157 -15.01 18.81 1.90
N ILE A 158 -15.33 19.92 1.24
CA ILE A 158 -14.37 20.75 0.51
C ILE A 158 -14.18 22.07 1.26
N VAL A 159 -12.93 22.42 1.54
CA VAL A 159 -12.52 23.70 2.10
C VAL A 159 -11.74 24.42 1.00
N HIS A 160 -12.36 25.45 0.42
CA HIS A 160 -11.79 26.21 -0.68
C HIS A 160 -10.65 27.13 -0.24
N ASP A 161 -10.71 27.62 1.00
CA ASP A 161 -9.70 28.50 1.58
C ASP A 161 -9.40 28.12 3.03
N SER A 162 -8.19 27.63 3.27
CA SER A 162 -7.73 27.24 4.59
C SER A 162 -7.55 28.41 5.57
N GLU A 163 -7.51 29.66 5.07
CA GLU A 163 -7.40 30.85 5.91
C GLU A 163 -8.75 31.23 6.53
N THR A 164 -9.85 30.99 5.83
CA THR A 164 -11.22 31.39 6.22
C THR A 164 -11.94 30.37 7.09
N GLN A 165 -11.39 29.16 7.26
CA GLN A 165 -11.96 28.12 8.10
C GLN A 165 -10.94 27.52 9.07
N ARG A 166 -11.43 26.92 10.15
CA ARG A 166 -10.59 26.15 11.09
C ARG A 166 -11.01 24.69 11.12
N LEU A 167 -10.02 23.82 11.31
CA LEU A 167 -10.25 22.39 11.46
C LEU A 167 -10.60 22.07 12.92
N PRO A 168 -11.58 21.19 13.17
CA PRO A 168 -12.14 20.95 14.51
C PRO A 168 -11.26 20.03 15.38
N TYR A 169 -9.93 20.19 15.33
CA TYR A 169 -8.99 19.24 15.95
C TYR A 169 -8.53 19.72 17.32
N LEU A 170 -9.01 19.03 18.36
CA LEU A 170 -8.54 19.20 19.74
C LEU A 170 -7.12 18.66 19.96
N LYS A 171 -6.73 17.64 19.20
CA LYS A 171 -5.42 17.02 19.27
C LYS A 171 -5.08 16.38 17.93
N GLU A 172 -3.79 16.35 17.63
CA GLU A 172 -3.23 15.72 16.45
C GLU A 172 -1.88 15.08 16.80
N LYS A 173 -1.67 13.84 16.36
CA LYS A 173 -0.41 13.11 16.55
C LYS A 173 -0.17 12.22 15.35
N GLN A 174 0.96 12.38 14.67
CA GLN A 174 1.37 11.44 13.62
C GLN A 174 1.63 10.06 14.25
N ILE A 175 1.00 9.02 13.69
CA ILE A 175 1.10 7.62 14.14
C ILE A 175 1.67 6.68 13.08
N GLY A 176 1.76 7.13 11.82
CA GLY A 176 2.34 6.36 10.73
C GLY A 176 2.73 7.22 9.53
N SER A 177 3.55 6.65 8.66
CA SER A 177 3.91 7.22 7.36
C SER A 177 4.26 6.09 6.40
N GLY A 178 3.88 6.24 5.13
CA GLY A 178 4.20 5.30 4.06
C GLY A 178 4.34 6.02 2.72
N SER A 179 4.50 5.26 1.65
CA SER A 179 4.63 5.79 0.28
C SER A 179 3.42 6.61 -0.18
N PHE A 180 2.24 6.30 0.35
CA PHE A 180 0.97 6.91 -0.05
C PHE A 180 0.53 8.08 0.84
N GLY A 181 1.28 8.39 1.91
CA GLY A 181 0.89 9.48 2.80
C GLY A 181 1.30 9.32 4.26
N LYS A 182 0.79 10.21 5.09
CA LYS A 182 1.00 10.23 6.54
C LYS A 182 -0.30 9.94 7.26
N VAL A 183 -0.24 9.17 8.34
CA VAL A 183 -1.41 8.83 9.15
C VAL A 183 -1.28 9.49 10.52
N TYR A 184 -2.35 10.16 10.93
CA TYR A 184 -2.48 10.87 12.19
C TYR A 184 -3.61 10.27 13.02
N MET A 185 -3.41 10.18 14.32
CA MET A 185 -4.53 10.12 15.27
C MET A 185 -4.94 11.56 15.55
N ILE A 186 -6.21 11.85 15.36
CA ILE A 186 -6.79 13.16 15.66
C ILE A 186 -7.97 13.00 16.61
N LYS A 187 -8.20 14.02 17.43
CA LYS A 187 -9.39 14.13 18.27
C LYS A 187 -10.26 15.27 17.76
N ILE A 188 -11.40 14.93 17.17
CA ILE A 188 -12.35 15.90 16.64
C ILE A 188 -13.26 16.38 17.76
N ALA A 189 -13.53 17.69 17.82
CA ALA A 189 -14.41 18.30 18.81
C ALA A 189 -15.88 17.86 18.64
N ARG A 190 -16.66 17.95 19.72
CA ARG A 190 -18.12 17.72 19.67
C ARG A 190 -18.78 18.71 18.70
N GLY A 191 -19.85 18.29 18.04
CA GLY A 191 -20.61 19.12 17.09
C GLY A 191 -20.03 19.19 15.68
N HIS A 192 -18.89 18.54 15.41
CA HIS A 192 -18.15 18.63 14.14
C HIS A 192 -18.06 17.31 13.36
N ILE A 193 -18.91 16.34 13.70
CA ILE A 193 -19.16 15.14 12.91
C ILE A 193 -20.67 14.99 12.82
N GLU A 194 -21.19 14.90 11.60
CA GLU A 194 -22.61 14.83 11.29
C GLU A 194 -22.90 13.69 10.33
N ASP A 195 -23.95 12.92 10.60
CA ASP A 195 -24.45 11.88 9.70
C ASP A 195 -25.83 12.29 9.17
N HIS A 196 -25.87 12.82 7.94
CA HIS A 196 -27.09 13.26 7.29
C HIS A 196 -28.12 12.13 7.09
N ARG A 197 -27.72 10.85 7.15
CA ARG A 197 -28.68 9.73 7.02
C ARG A 197 -29.51 9.52 8.28
N THR A 198 -28.94 9.82 9.43
CA THR A 198 -29.58 9.66 10.74
C THR A 198 -29.97 11.00 11.37
N ASP A 199 -29.55 12.12 10.75
CA ASP A 199 -29.68 13.48 11.28
C ASP A 199 -29.01 13.60 12.68
N GLU A 200 -27.99 12.76 12.92
CA GLU A 200 -27.26 12.71 14.19
C GLU A 200 -25.98 13.56 14.12
N VAL A 201 -25.83 14.45 15.09
CA VAL A 201 -24.61 15.22 15.32
C VAL A 201 -23.89 14.70 16.54
N SER A 202 -22.58 14.41 16.41
CA SER A 202 -21.80 13.86 17.51
C SER A 202 -21.74 14.83 18.70
N ASN A 203 -22.35 14.43 19.82
CA ASN A 203 -22.37 15.22 21.06
C ASN A 203 -21.08 15.10 21.91
N LYS A 204 -20.16 14.22 21.51
CA LYS A 204 -18.88 13.98 22.22
C LYS A 204 -17.70 14.14 21.26
N PRO A 205 -16.52 14.51 21.78
CA PRO A 205 -15.28 14.43 21.00
C PRO A 205 -15.01 12.99 20.56
N ARG A 206 -14.52 12.81 19.34
CA ARG A 206 -14.25 11.48 18.75
C ARG A 206 -12.79 11.38 18.32
N GLU A 207 -12.14 10.29 18.70
CA GLU A 207 -10.80 9.95 18.20
C GLU A 207 -10.92 9.12 16.92
N VAL A 208 -10.21 9.54 15.87
CA VAL A 208 -10.19 8.88 14.56
C VAL A 208 -8.78 8.86 14.00
N ALA A 209 -8.55 7.99 13.03
CA ALA A 209 -7.37 8.04 12.18
C ALA A 209 -7.65 8.95 10.98
N ARG A 210 -6.70 9.82 10.62
CA ARG A 210 -6.70 10.66 9.42
C ARG A 210 -5.50 10.30 8.57
N LYS A 211 -5.70 9.83 7.34
CA LYS A 211 -4.62 9.61 6.36
C LYS A 211 -4.57 10.81 5.42
N ASP A 212 -3.47 11.54 5.43
CA ASP A 212 -3.20 12.64 4.51
C ASP A 212 -2.37 12.13 3.34
N TYR A 213 -2.84 12.41 2.14
CA TYR A 213 -2.19 12.01 0.90
C TYR A 213 -1.23 13.09 0.42
N ILE A 214 -0.11 12.66 -0.16
CA ILE A 214 0.83 13.56 -0.82
C ILE A 214 0.34 13.78 -2.25
N VAL A 215 -0.33 14.91 -2.49
CA VAL A 215 -0.82 15.28 -3.82
C VAL A 215 0.32 16.01 -4.55
N GLN A 216 1.01 15.34 -5.49
CA GLN A 216 2.16 15.92 -6.19
C GLN A 216 1.77 16.92 -7.28
N SER A 217 0.50 16.96 -7.70
CA SER A 217 -0.08 17.99 -8.57
C SER A 217 -1.60 18.07 -8.41
N SER A 218 -2.20 19.24 -8.66
CA SER A 218 -3.67 19.39 -8.73
C SER A 218 -4.35 18.51 -9.80
N SER A 219 -3.56 17.96 -10.73
CA SER A 219 -3.98 16.98 -11.74
C SER A 219 -3.84 15.51 -11.31
N ASP A 220 -3.23 15.20 -10.16
CA ASP A 220 -3.09 13.83 -9.66
C ASP A 220 -4.40 13.36 -9.02
N MET A 221 -5.26 12.77 -9.85
CA MET A 221 -6.54 12.15 -9.47
C MET A 221 -6.38 10.98 -8.47
N SER A 222 -5.17 10.44 -8.32
CA SER A 222 -4.84 9.26 -7.50
C SER A 222 -5.37 9.29 -6.07
N SER A 223 -5.38 10.46 -5.43
CA SER A 223 -5.83 10.60 -4.04
C SER A 223 -7.36 10.57 -3.90
N GLN A 224 -8.07 11.08 -4.92
CA GLN A 224 -9.52 10.98 -4.99
C GLN A 224 -9.96 9.53 -5.25
N ASP A 225 -9.10 8.72 -5.87
CA ASP A 225 -9.42 7.36 -6.29
C ASP A 225 -9.51 6.37 -5.14
N GLU A 226 -8.61 6.40 -4.15
CA GLU A 226 -8.79 5.57 -2.94
C GLU A 226 -10.06 5.99 -2.19
N GLY A 227 -10.31 7.30 -2.08
CA GLY A 227 -11.55 7.83 -1.52
C GLY A 227 -12.79 7.37 -2.27
N ASN A 228 -12.74 7.30 -3.60
CA ASN A 228 -13.81 6.83 -4.47
C ASN A 228 -14.02 5.31 -4.35
N VAL A 229 -12.95 4.51 -4.32
CA VAL A 229 -13.02 3.06 -4.08
C VAL A 229 -13.66 2.81 -2.71
N MET A 230 -13.22 3.54 -1.69
CA MET A 230 -13.75 3.36 -0.35
C MET A 230 -15.18 3.89 -0.21
N LYS A 231 -15.52 4.99 -0.88
CA LYS A 231 -16.90 5.49 -1.01
C LYS A 231 -17.78 4.46 -1.73
N MET A 232 -17.28 3.79 -2.76
CA MET A 232 -18.00 2.72 -3.47
C MET A 232 -18.22 1.50 -2.59
N ILE A 233 -17.22 1.10 -1.81
CA ILE A 233 -17.35 0.00 -0.85
C ILE A 233 -18.41 0.32 0.21
N LEU A 234 -18.52 1.58 0.63
CA LEU A 234 -19.51 2.03 1.62
C LEU A 234 -20.89 2.38 1.06
N SER A 235 -20.97 2.79 -0.21
CA SER A 235 -22.24 2.96 -0.91
C SER A 235 -22.84 1.63 -1.32
N ALA A 236 -22.10 0.52 -1.14
CA ALA A 236 -22.59 -0.80 -1.43
C ALA A 236 -23.82 -1.16 -0.60
N SER A 237 -24.73 -1.92 -1.21
CA SER A 237 -25.99 -2.35 -0.59
C SER A 237 -25.78 -3.25 0.64
N LYS A 238 -24.60 -3.87 0.76
CA LYS A 238 -24.17 -4.72 1.87
C LYS A 238 -22.88 -4.18 2.45
N THR A 239 -22.72 -4.28 3.77
CA THR A 239 -21.47 -3.93 4.49
C THR A 239 -20.77 -5.19 5.00
N CYS A 240 -19.44 -5.12 5.15
CA CYS A 240 -18.66 -6.20 5.76
C CYS A 240 -17.87 -5.68 6.97
N GLU A 241 -17.98 -6.36 8.11
CA GLU A 241 -17.27 -6.02 9.36
C GLU A 241 -15.74 -6.02 9.16
N ASN A 242 -15.24 -6.85 8.24
CA ASN A 242 -13.82 -7.08 7.99
C ASN A 242 -13.21 -6.16 6.91
N ILE A 243 -13.94 -5.13 6.47
CA ILE A 243 -13.42 -4.06 5.63
C ILE A 243 -13.38 -2.78 6.45
N LEU A 244 -12.28 -2.02 6.36
CA LEU A 244 -12.14 -0.75 7.08
C LEU A 244 -13.22 0.24 6.64
N GLU A 245 -13.78 0.99 7.57
CA GLU A 245 -14.78 2.00 7.27
C GLU A 245 -14.13 3.35 6.90
N ASN A 246 -14.67 4.02 5.87
CA ASN A 246 -14.44 5.43 5.61
C ASN A 246 -15.49 6.28 6.35
N LEU A 247 -15.03 7.08 7.31
CA LEU A 247 -15.88 7.98 8.09
C LEU A 247 -16.18 9.30 7.37
N GLY A 248 -15.50 9.62 6.27
CA GLY A 248 -15.62 10.86 5.52
C GLY A 248 -14.29 11.26 4.91
N THR A 249 -14.31 12.21 3.98
CA THR A 249 -13.11 12.74 3.34
C THR A 249 -13.10 14.27 3.41
N LEU A 250 -11.92 14.86 3.54
CA LEU A 250 -11.71 16.30 3.52
C LEU A 250 -10.73 16.67 2.42
N ARG A 251 -11.12 17.63 1.59
CA ARG A 251 -10.23 18.26 0.61
C ARG A 251 -10.02 19.70 1.02
N VAL A 252 -8.77 20.08 1.23
CA VAL A 252 -8.37 21.48 1.44
C VAL A 252 -7.68 21.94 0.16
N GLU A 253 -8.33 22.84 -0.55
CA GLU A 253 -7.79 23.43 -1.77
C GLU A 253 -6.73 24.48 -1.41
N SER A 254 -5.81 24.69 -2.35
CA SER A 254 -4.79 25.73 -2.21
C SER A 254 -5.31 27.05 -2.76
N PRO A 255 -5.08 28.19 -2.09
CA PRO A 255 -5.38 29.50 -2.65
C PRO A 255 -4.67 29.67 -4.00
N LEU A 256 -5.38 30.23 -4.98
CA LEU A 256 -4.83 30.52 -6.31
C LEU A 256 -3.52 31.32 -6.18
N GLY A 257 -2.43 30.80 -6.74
CA GLY A 257 -1.12 31.46 -6.75
C GLY A 257 -0.20 31.14 -5.56
N THR A 258 -0.51 30.13 -4.74
CA THR A 258 0.39 29.63 -3.69
C THR A 258 1.07 28.31 -4.10
N ASP A 259 2.34 28.12 -3.68
CA ASP A 259 3.12 26.89 -3.93
C ASP A 259 2.70 25.70 -3.04
N HIS A 260 1.60 25.83 -2.28
CA HIS A 260 1.11 24.74 -1.43
C HIS A 260 0.29 23.77 -2.27
N SER A 261 0.54 22.46 -2.11
CA SER A 261 -0.28 21.42 -2.74
C SER A 261 -1.60 21.25 -1.99
N PRO A 262 -2.73 20.99 -2.69
CA PRO A 262 -3.99 20.68 -2.02
C PRO A 262 -3.81 19.46 -1.13
N THR A 263 -4.50 19.45 0.01
CA THR A 263 -4.45 18.32 0.94
C THR A 263 -5.72 17.50 0.81
N TYR A 264 -5.57 16.20 0.60
CA TYR A 264 -6.67 15.25 0.68
C TYR A 264 -6.50 14.39 1.92
N SER A 265 -7.56 14.27 2.71
CA SER A 265 -7.56 13.53 3.98
C SER A 265 -8.71 12.53 4.01
N LEU A 266 -8.39 11.27 4.35
CA LEU A 266 -9.37 10.20 4.60
C LEU A 266 -9.49 9.95 6.11
N PHE A 267 -10.72 9.99 6.65
CA PHE A 267 -10.99 9.69 8.05
C PHE A 267 -11.48 8.26 8.22
N MET A 268 -10.93 7.56 9.21
CA MET A 268 -11.20 6.13 9.47
C MET A 268 -11.31 5.87 10.97
N PRO A 269 -11.98 4.80 11.40
CA PRO A 269 -11.94 4.38 12.80
C PRO A 269 -10.49 4.15 13.26
N LEU A 270 -10.16 4.60 14.48
CA LEU A 270 -8.83 4.42 15.04
C LEU A 270 -8.61 2.96 15.48
N ALA A 271 -7.66 2.29 14.83
CA ALA A 271 -7.28 0.92 15.17
C ALA A 271 -6.36 0.87 16.41
N ILE A 272 -6.27 -0.30 17.06
CA ILE A 272 -5.29 -0.55 18.14
C ILE A 272 -3.88 -0.53 17.57
N CYS A 273 -3.67 -1.26 16.47
CA CYS A 273 -2.44 -1.35 15.68
C CYS A 273 -2.73 -2.10 14.37
N ASP A 274 -1.75 -2.18 13.48
CA ASP A 274 -1.77 -3.14 12.36
C ASP A 274 -1.38 -4.56 12.83
N LEU A 275 -1.64 -5.56 11.99
CA LEU A 275 -1.36 -6.98 12.27
C LEU A 275 0.14 -7.26 12.34
N GLY A 276 0.97 -6.55 11.57
CA GLY A 276 2.43 -6.66 11.65
C GLY A 276 2.94 -6.23 13.03
N ALA A 277 2.52 -5.06 13.51
CA ALA A 277 2.82 -4.58 14.86
C ALA A 277 2.22 -5.48 15.95
N TYR A 278 1.02 -6.03 15.71
CA TYR A 278 0.40 -6.99 16.61
C TYR A 278 1.27 -8.24 16.79
N MET A 279 1.78 -8.80 15.69
CA MET A 279 2.59 -10.03 15.68
C MET A 279 4.01 -9.84 16.24
N LYS A 280 4.44 -8.60 16.51
CA LYS A 280 5.69 -8.30 17.21
C LYS A 280 5.57 -8.33 18.73
N LYS A 281 4.36 -8.42 19.28
CA LYS A 281 4.13 -8.48 20.73
C LYS A 281 4.44 -9.88 21.24
N ASP A 282 5.14 -9.97 22.36
CA ASP A 282 5.30 -11.26 23.06
C ASP A 282 4.02 -11.58 23.83
N ILE A 283 3.19 -12.44 23.22
CA ILE A 283 2.00 -13.00 23.86
C ILE A 283 2.10 -14.54 23.97
N SER A 284 3.31 -15.10 23.84
CA SER A 284 3.55 -16.55 23.78
C SER A 284 2.96 -17.32 24.98
N THR A 285 2.83 -16.66 26.13
CA THR A 285 2.18 -17.19 27.33
C THR A 285 0.65 -17.22 27.24
N SER A 286 0.03 -16.30 26.49
CA SER A 286 -1.42 -16.12 26.38
C SER A 286 -2.08 -16.96 25.27
N ILE A 287 -1.35 -17.36 24.22
CA ILE A 287 -1.92 -18.14 23.08
C ILE A 287 -1.98 -19.66 23.37
N LYS A 288 -1.74 -20.11 24.60
CA LYS A 288 -1.61 -21.55 24.90
C LYS A 288 -2.93 -22.31 24.90
N THR A 289 -4.07 -21.64 25.05
CA THR A 289 -5.35 -22.33 25.17
C THR A 289 -6.01 -22.54 23.81
N PRO A 290 -6.66 -23.70 23.57
CA PRO A 290 -7.45 -23.95 22.36
C PRO A 290 -8.48 -22.85 22.09
N LYS A 291 -9.11 -22.30 23.14
CA LYS A 291 -10.08 -21.21 23.05
C LYS A 291 -9.49 -19.94 22.46
N VAL A 292 -8.35 -19.46 22.97
CA VAL A 292 -7.69 -18.25 22.45
C VAL A 292 -7.25 -18.46 21.00
N ARG A 293 -6.75 -19.65 20.67
CA ARG A 293 -6.37 -20.02 19.29
C ARG A 293 -7.58 -20.01 18.35
N ALA A 294 -8.70 -20.59 18.77
CA ALA A 294 -9.95 -20.53 18.01
C ALA A 294 -10.41 -19.09 17.76
N ASN A 295 -10.29 -18.21 18.76
CA ASN A 295 -10.69 -16.81 18.62
C ASN A 295 -9.77 -16.03 17.67
N LEU A 296 -8.46 -16.27 17.69
CA LEU A 296 -7.54 -15.68 16.71
C LEU A 296 -7.75 -16.22 15.29
N ILE A 297 -8.01 -17.53 15.15
CA ILE A 297 -8.36 -18.14 13.86
C ILE A 297 -9.69 -17.55 13.34
N ARG A 298 -10.65 -17.26 14.23
CA ARG A 298 -11.88 -16.54 13.87
C ARG A 298 -11.60 -15.13 13.36
N SER A 299 -10.65 -14.41 13.95
CA SER A 299 -10.21 -13.10 13.43
C SER A 299 -9.58 -13.22 12.04
N ALA A 300 -8.72 -14.22 11.83
CA ALA A 300 -8.11 -14.52 10.53
C ALA A 300 -9.15 -14.94 9.47
N MET A 301 -10.16 -15.72 9.87
CA MET A 301 -11.29 -16.11 9.01
C MET A 301 -12.05 -14.88 8.51
N GLY A 302 -12.19 -13.85 9.35
CA GLY A 302 -12.76 -12.56 8.95
C GLY A 302 -12.03 -11.91 7.77
N LEU A 303 -10.70 -12.07 7.65
CA LEU A 303 -9.96 -11.56 6.49
C LEU A 303 -10.39 -12.25 5.19
N ALA A 304 -10.57 -13.56 5.23
CA ALA A 304 -11.06 -14.32 4.09
C ALA A 304 -12.51 -13.95 3.73
N THR A 305 -13.36 -13.71 4.74
CA THR A 305 -14.72 -13.18 4.56
C THR A 305 -14.70 -11.79 3.90
N GLY A 306 -13.88 -10.86 4.40
CA GLY A 306 -13.73 -9.53 3.81
C GLY A 306 -13.23 -9.58 2.38
N LEU A 307 -12.24 -10.44 2.10
CA LEU A 307 -11.71 -10.60 0.76
C LEU A 307 -12.74 -11.22 -0.19
N ASN A 308 -13.51 -12.22 0.26
CA ASN A 308 -14.61 -12.78 -0.52
C ASN A 308 -15.68 -11.73 -0.83
N PHE A 309 -15.98 -10.87 0.14
CA PHE A 309 -16.92 -9.78 -0.03
C PHE A 309 -16.49 -8.82 -1.15
N LEU A 310 -15.22 -8.39 -1.14
CA LEU A 310 -14.65 -7.55 -2.20
C LEU A 310 -14.69 -8.23 -3.59
N HIS A 311 -14.47 -9.55 -3.64
CA HIS A 311 -14.37 -10.30 -4.89
C HIS A 311 -15.72 -10.65 -5.52
N HIS A 312 -16.76 -10.87 -4.72
CA HIS A 312 -18.00 -11.52 -5.21
C HIS A 312 -19.31 -10.95 -4.66
N GLU A 313 -19.29 -10.19 -3.56
CA GLU A 313 -20.54 -9.78 -2.89
C GLU A 313 -20.80 -8.27 -2.95
N LEU A 314 -19.81 -7.50 -3.43
CA LEU A 314 -19.91 -6.06 -3.55
C LEU A 314 -20.87 -5.67 -4.69
N GLN A 315 -21.85 -4.83 -4.39
CA GLN A 315 -22.83 -4.33 -5.35
C GLN A 315 -23.05 -2.84 -5.16
N THR A 316 -23.13 -2.08 -6.25
CA THR A 316 -23.48 -0.65 -6.17
C THR A 316 -24.93 -0.46 -5.72
N SER A 317 -25.31 0.79 -5.43
CA SER A 317 -26.72 1.18 -5.18
C SER A 317 -27.65 0.80 -6.33
N ASP A 318 -27.11 0.76 -7.56
CA ASP A 318 -27.83 0.42 -8.79
C ASP A 318 -27.85 -1.10 -9.05
N LEU A 319 -27.44 -1.91 -8.06
CA LEU A 319 -27.39 -3.37 -8.10
C LEU A 319 -26.45 -3.95 -9.18
N GLU A 320 -25.46 -3.19 -9.62
CA GLU A 320 -24.38 -3.68 -10.49
C GLU A 320 -23.34 -4.43 -9.65
N ASP A 321 -22.87 -5.58 -10.15
CA ASP A 321 -21.88 -6.38 -9.44
C ASP A 321 -20.50 -5.74 -9.59
N VAL A 322 -19.80 -5.57 -8.47
CA VAL A 322 -18.48 -4.93 -8.40
C VAL A 322 -17.46 -5.95 -7.91
N VAL A 323 -16.32 -6.01 -8.59
CA VAL A 323 -15.18 -6.81 -8.16
C VAL A 323 -14.05 -5.88 -7.80
N CYS A 324 -13.63 -5.88 -6.53
CA CYS A 324 -12.52 -5.11 -6.03
C CYS A 324 -11.31 -6.03 -5.75
N TYR A 325 -10.19 -5.76 -6.41
CA TYR A 325 -8.91 -6.42 -6.19
C TYR A 325 -8.08 -5.57 -5.24
N HIS A 326 -7.62 -6.11 -4.11
CA HIS A 326 -6.87 -5.33 -3.11
C HIS A 326 -5.42 -5.07 -3.52
N MET A 327 -4.76 -6.06 -4.13
CA MET A 327 -3.50 -5.95 -4.85
C MET A 327 -2.21 -5.65 -4.05
N ASP A 328 -2.31 -5.27 -2.77
CA ASP A 328 -1.18 -5.03 -1.85
C ASP A 328 -1.51 -5.54 -0.44
N LEU A 329 -2.01 -6.78 -0.36
CA LEU A 329 -2.38 -7.36 0.93
C LEU A 329 -1.15 -7.85 1.69
N LYS A 330 -0.88 -7.23 2.84
CA LYS A 330 0.24 -7.55 3.73
C LYS A 330 -0.12 -7.24 5.19
N PRO A 331 0.64 -7.72 6.19
CA PRO A 331 0.31 -7.52 7.60
C PRO A 331 0.16 -6.05 8.03
N SER A 332 0.90 -5.11 7.43
CA SER A 332 0.76 -3.68 7.73
C SER A 332 -0.55 -3.07 7.23
N ASN A 333 -1.22 -3.72 6.28
CA ASN A 333 -2.48 -3.25 5.66
C ASN A 333 -3.70 -3.96 6.28
N ILE A 334 -3.51 -4.67 7.39
CA ILE A 334 -4.58 -5.31 8.16
C ILE A 334 -4.64 -4.66 9.53
N LEU A 335 -5.75 -4.02 9.86
CA LEU A 335 -5.92 -3.27 11.10
C LEU A 335 -6.67 -4.09 12.15
N VAL A 336 -6.22 -3.99 13.41
CA VAL A 336 -6.78 -4.72 14.55
C VAL A 336 -7.65 -3.80 15.39
N PHE A 337 -8.91 -4.19 15.57
CA PHE A 337 -9.91 -3.48 16.37
C PHE A 337 -10.39 -4.33 17.56
N PRO A 338 -10.80 -3.69 18.67
CA PRO A 338 -11.50 -4.39 19.73
C PRO A 338 -12.88 -4.83 19.21
N GLY A 339 -13.26 -6.06 19.51
CA GLY A 339 -14.60 -6.57 19.28
C GLY A 339 -15.54 -6.11 20.39
N GLU A 340 -16.80 -5.94 20.02
CA GLU A 340 -17.87 -5.51 20.94
C GLU A 340 -18.48 -6.67 21.73
N ASP A 341 -18.02 -7.91 21.48
CA ASP A 341 -18.52 -9.10 22.14
C ASP A 341 -17.96 -9.27 23.57
N ARG A 342 -18.70 -10.04 24.38
CA ARG A 342 -18.29 -10.40 25.76
C ARG A 342 -17.00 -11.22 25.81
N GLU A 343 -16.52 -11.71 24.66
CA GLU A 343 -15.29 -12.50 24.56
C GLU A 343 -14.05 -11.63 24.29
N HIS A 344 -14.21 -10.30 24.19
CA HIS A 344 -13.14 -9.37 23.84
C HIS A 344 -12.38 -9.81 22.59
N ARG A 345 -13.11 -10.36 21.60
CA ARG A 345 -12.54 -10.81 20.32
C ARG A 345 -11.85 -9.65 19.63
N GLN A 346 -10.85 -9.92 18.81
CA GLN A 346 -10.30 -8.91 17.91
C GLN A 346 -10.97 -9.02 16.53
N ILE A 347 -11.34 -7.88 15.97
CA ILE A 347 -11.84 -7.79 14.60
C ILE A 347 -10.69 -7.31 13.74
N TRP A 348 -10.33 -8.09 12.72
CA TRP A 348 -9.31 -7.67 11.76
C TRP A 348 -9.97 -7.16 10.50
N LYS A 349 -9.52 -6.01 10.01
CA LYS A 349 -10.10 -5.33 8.86
C LYS A 349 -9.05 -5.09 7.77
N LEU A 350 -9.41 -5.36 6.52
CA LEU A 350 -8.62 -4.99 5.34
C LEU A 350 -8.64 -3.47 5.17
N SER A 351 -7.48 -2.89 4.86
CA SER A 351 -7.27 -1.44 4.76
C SER A 351 -6.25 -1.11 3.68
N ASP A 352 -6.07 0.19 3.41
CA ASP A 352 -5.13 0.71 2.41
C ASP A 352 -5.45 0.21 1.00
N PHE A 353 -6.49 0.82 0.43
CA PHE A 353 -6.98 0.49 -0.91
C PHE A 353 -6.26 1.31 -2.00
N GLY A 354 -5.18 2.02 -1.67
CA GLY A 354 -4.44 2.87 -2.61
C GLY A 354 -3.88 2.14 -3.84
N MET A 355 -3.74 0.82 -3.78
CA MET A 355 -3.32 -0.02 -4.92
C MET A 355 -4.46 -0.84 -5.53
N SER A 356 -5.68 -0.67 -5.02
CA SER A 356 -6.82 -1.49 -5.41
C SER A 356 -7.31 -1.18 -6.82
N ARG A 357 -7.93 -2.17 -7.44
CA ARG A 357 -8.58 -2.03 -8.74
C ARG A 357 -10.02 -2.48 -8.65
N VAL A 358 -10.92 -1.78 -9.32
CA VAL A 358 -12.35 -2.09 -9.28
C VAL A 358 -12.86 -2.36 -10.70
N LYS A 359 -13.63 -3.44 -10.87
CA LYS A 359 -14.32 -3.76 -12.13
C LYS A 359 -15.82 -3.80 -11.89
N VAL A 360 -16.59 -3.10 -12.71
CA VAL A 360 -18.05 -3.06 -12.64
C VAL A 360 -18.63 -3.93 -13.74
N ARG A 361 -19.50 -4.88 -13.38
CA ARG A 361 -20.18 -5.77 -14.31
C ARG A 361 -21.63 -5.33 -14.46
N ARG A 362 -21.96 -4.78 -15.63
CA ARG A 362 -23.34 -4.43 -15.98
C ARG A 362 -24.08 -5.67 -16.46
N ARG A 363 -25.26 -5.94 -15.90
CA ARG A 363 -26.08 -7.12 -16.24
C ARG A 363 -26.53 -7.20 -17.71
N ASN A 364 -26.46 -6.10 -18.47
CA ASN A 364 -26.99 -5.99 -19.84
C ASN A 364 -25.93 -5.71 -20.92
N HIS A 365 -24.63 -5.73 -20.60
CA HIS A 365 -23.56 -5.56 -21.60
C HIS A 365 -22.76 -6.86 -21.72
N ALA A 366 -22.55 -7.31 -22.97
CA ALA A 366 -21.80 -8.54 -23.28
C ALA A 366 -20.31 -8.45 -22.90
N GLU A 367 -19.79 -7.22 -22.78
CA GLU A 367 -18.44 -6.92 -22.34
C GLU A 367 -18.53 -6.14 -21.01
N PRO A 368 -17.83 -6.57 -19.95
CA PRO A 368 -17.74 -5.78 -18.73
C PRO A 368 -17.05 -4.45 -19.04
N GLU A 369 -17.67 -3.32 -18.66
CA GLU A 369 -16.98 -2.02 -18.65
C GLU A 369 -15.91 -2.05 -17.55
N GLU A 370 -14.67 -2.36 -17.93
CA GLU A 370 -13.53 -2.23 -17.03
C GLU A 370 -13.18 -0.75 -16.84
N ARG A 371 -13.64 -0.14 -15.75
CA ARG A 371 -13.08 1.13 -15.28
C ARG A 371 -11.78 0.83 -14.53
N ASP A 372 -10.66 0.83 -15.24
CA ASP A 372 -9.35 0.68 -14.61
C ASP A 372 -8.97 1.99 -13.89
N PHE A 373 -9.32 2.11 -12.61
CA PHE A 373 -8.91 3.24 -11.77
C PHE A 373 -7.39 3.26 -11.51
N SER A 374 -6.62 2.26 -11.98
CA SER A 374 -5.17 2.22 -11.76
C SER A 374 -4.32 2.96 -12.78
N VAL A 375 -4.90 3.52 -13.85
CA VAL A 375 -4.18 4.45 -14.74
C VAL A 375 -3.66 5.68 -13.95
N TRP A 376 -4.20 5.91 -12.74
CA TRP A 376 -3.93 7.05 -11.89
C TRP A 376 -2.89 6.86 -10.79
N PHE A 377 -2.36 5.64 -10.54
CA PHE A 377 -1.28 5.43 -9.56
C PHE A 377 0.05 5.10 -10.27
N ARG A 378 0.83 6.14 -10.62
CA ARG A 378 2.22 6.00 -11.11
C ARG A 378 3.23 6.45 -10.05
N PRO A 379 4.39 5.78 -9.93
CA PRO A 379 5.68 6.45 -9.78
C PRO A 379 6.18 6.93 -11.17
N ARG A 380 6.62 8.19 -11.31
CA ARG A 380 7.18 8.80 -12.57
C ARG A 380 8.64 8.34 -12.86
N PRO A 381 9.25 8.61 -14.05
CA PRO A 381 8.73 8.83 -15.42
C PRO A 381 9.45 8.01 -16.56
N GLU A 382 8.83 8.04 -17.77
CA GLU A 382 9.32 7.76 -19.15
C GLU A 382 9.68 6.29 -19.52
N VAL A 383 9.21 5.65 -20.61
CA VAL A 383 9.03 6.05 -22.03
C VAL A 383 7.93 5.22 -22.76
N HIS A 384 7.30 5.86 -23.76
CA HIS A 384 6.43 5.40 -24.88
C HIS A 384 5.09 4.67 -24.64
N GLU A 385 4.04 5.36 -25.09
CA GLU A 385 2.69 4.87 -25.35
C GLU A 385 2.65 4.10 -26.66
N ASP A 386 1.99 2.93 -26.67
CA ASP A 386 1.06 2.46 -27.72
C ASP A 386 0.63 1.01 -27.44
N ALA A 387 -0.51 0.81 -26.76
CA ALA A 387 -1.41 -0.35 -26.92
C ALA A 387 -2.63 -0.25 -25.97
N PRO A 388 -3.86 -0.45 -26.46
CA PRO A 388 -5.04 -0.63 -25.61
C PRO A 388 -5.15 -2.09 -25.15
N SER A 389 -5.71 -2.30 -23.95
CA SER A 389 -6.13 -3.57 -23.33
C SER A 389 -5.21 -4.16 -22.25
N GLY A 390 -5.79 -4.26 -21.03
CA GLY A 390 -5.55 -5.36 -20.09
C GLY A 390 -4.32 -5.26 -19.20
N THR A 391 -4.48 -4.69 -17.99
CA THR A 391 -3.79 -5.13 -16.74
C THR A 391 -2.32 -5.60 -16.86
N GLN A 392 -1.47 -4.86 -17.58
CA GLN A 392 -0.03 -5.19 -17.63
C GLN A 392 0.64 -4.83 -16.30
N ASN A 393 1.42 -5.78 -15.77
CA ASN A 393 2.07 -5.70 -14.46
C ASN A 393 3.28 -4.75 -14.45
N ARG A 394 3.16 -3.66 -13.69
CA ARG A 394 4.25 -2.69 -13.42
C ARG A 394 4.63 -2.64 -11.93
N ARG A 395 4.37 -3.71 -11.17
CA ARG A 395 4.37 -3.67 -9.68
C ARG A 395 5.66 -4.16 -9.02
N GLY A 396 6.50 -4.89 -9.74
CA GLY A 396 7.78 -5.40 -9.23
C GLY A 396 7.61 -6.59 -8.28
N GLN A 397 8.71 -6.89 -7.57
CA GLN A 397 8.80 -7.96 -6.59
C GLN A 397 8.49 -7.44 -5.17
N GLY A 398 7.81 -8.26 -4.36
CA GLY A 398 7.54 -7.95 -2.95
C GLY A 398 7.16 -9.21 -2.19
N THR A 399 7.46 -9.26 -0.88
CA THR A 399 7.38 -10.47 -0.06
C THR A 399 6.05 -11.22 -0.16
N TYR A 400 4.94 -10.48 -0.13
CA TYR A 400 3.59 -11.07 -0.15
C TYR A 400 2.99 -11.17 -1.55
N LEU A 401 3.66 -10.60 -2.57
CA LEU A 401 3.13 -10.58 -3.93
C LEU A 401 3.34 -11.94 -4.61
N PRO A 402 2.38 -12.36 -5.45
CA PRO A 402 2.52 -13.58 -6.23
C PRO A 402 3.44 -13.37 -7.43
N ARG A 403 3.97 -14.45 -8.00
CA ARG A 403 4.87 -14.37 -9.17
C ARG A 403 4.28 -13.62 -10.36
N GLU A 404 2.97 -13.72 -10.59
CA GLU A 404 2.35 -12.99 -11.69
C GLU A 404 2.52 -11.47 -11.58
N SER A 405 2.82 -10.90 -10.40
CA SER A 405 3.02 -9.44 -10.21
C SER A 405 4.25 -8.88 -10.92
N PHE A 406 5.23 -9.73 -11.24
CA PHE A 406 6.50 -9.33 -11.87
C PHE A 406 6.80 -10.09 -13.16
N LEU A 407 5.93 -11.02 -13.59
CA LEU A 407 6.08 -11.71 -14.87
C LEU A 407 5.43 -10.91 -16.01
N ALA A 408 6.22 -10.65 -17.06
CA ALA A 408 5.73 -10.00 -18.27
C ALA A 408 4.57 -10.78 -18.91
N GLY A 409 3.54 -10.06 -19.37
CA GLY A 409 2.36 -10.66 -20.00
C GLY A 409 1.40 -11.40 -19.06
N LYS A 410 1.65 -11.42 -17.74
CA LYS A 410 0.72 -11.97 -16.74
C LYS A 410 -0.10 -10.87 -16.06
N VAL A 411 -1.32 -11.23 -15.67
CA VAL A 411 -2.34 -10.34 -15.11
C VAL A 411 -2.63 -10.72 -13.66
N MET A 412 -2.63 -9.74 -12.75
CA MET A 412 -3.14 -9.96 -11.39
C MET A 412 -4.67 -9.95 -11.36
N ASN A 413 -5.26 -10.86 -10.58
CA ASN A 413 -6.71 -11.00 -10.42
C ASN A 413 -7.09 -11.37 -8.97
N THR A 414 -8.32 -11.81 -8.71
CA THR A 414 -8.79 -12.19 -7.37
C THR A 414 -7.92 -13.30 -6.74
N LYS A 415 -7.37 -14.20 -7.56
CA LYS A 415 -6.46 -15.26 -7.11
C LYS A 415 -5.12 -14.70 -6.64
N SER A 416 -4.69 -13.55 -7.16
CA SER A 416 -3.47 -12.88 -6.71
C SER A 416 -3.60 -12.35 -5.27
N ASP A 417 -4.79 -11.86 -4.89
CA ASP A 417 -5.07 -11.49 -3.50
C ASP A 417 -5.11 -12.73 -2.58
N VAL A 418 -5.65 -13.86 -3.07
CA VAL A 418 -5.67 -15.13 -2.31
C VAL A 418 -4.26 -15.64 -2.00
N TRP A 419 -3.31 -15.48 -2.93
CA TRP A 419 -1.90 -15.77 -2.66
C TRP A 419 -1.37 -14.91 -1.51
N SER A 420 -1.59 -13.61 -1.60
CA SER A 420 -1.13 -12.64 -0.59
C SER A 420 -1.74 -12.95 0.79
N LEU A 421 -3.03 -13.29 0.84
CA LEU A 421 -3.70 -13.78 2.04
C LEU A 421 -3.07 -15.08 2.55
N GLY A 422 -2.75 -16.02 1.66
CA GLY A 422 -2.05 -17.27 2.00
C GLY A 422 -0.70 -17.01 2.66
N CYS A 423 0.08 -16.05 2.16
CA CYS A 423 1.36 -15.63 2.75
C CYS A 423 1.13 -15.02 4.15
N VAL A 424 0.16 -14.11 4.30
CA VAL A 424 -0.20 -13.54 5.61
C VAL A 424 -0.60 -14.63 6.60
N LEU A 425 -1.44 -15.59 6.19
CA LEU A 425 -1.87 -16.70 7.05
C LEU A 425 -0.71 -17.60 7.43
N SER A 426 0.22 -17.88 6.53
CA SER A 426 1.46 -18.63 6.82
C SER A 426 2.26 -17.96 7.94
N VAL A 427 2.49 -16.64 7.86
CA VAL A 427 3.16 -15.87 8.92
C VAL A 427 2.35 -15.86 10.22
N PHE A 428 1.03 -15.71 10.12
CA PHE A 428 0.14 -15.76 11.27
C PHE A 428 0.21 -17.10 12.01
N PHE A 429 0.31 -18.24 11.32
CA PHE A 429 0.49 -19.54 11.98
C PHE A 429 1.87 -19.66 12.65
N ALA A 430 2.92 -19.04 12.09
CA ALA A 430 4.21 -18.93 12.79
C ALA A 430 4.07 -18.16 14.12
N TYR A 431 3.35 -17.04 14.10
CA TYR A 431 3.01 -16.28 15.29
C TYR A 431 2.16 -17.07 16.29
N LEU A 432 1.14 -17.78 15.81
CA LEU A 432 0.22 -18.55 16.65
C LEU A 432 0.96 -19.66 17.42
N GLU A 433 1.95 -20.30 16.79
CA GLU A 433 2.71 -21.41 17.37
C GLU A 433 3.94 -20.98 18.17
N GLY A 434 4.51 -19.79 17.92
CA GLY A 434 5.76 -19.39 18.57
C GLY A 434 5.98 -17.91 18.80
N GLY A 435 4.94 -17.09 18.67
CA GLY A 435 4.99 -15.67 18.93
C GLY A 435 5.91 -14.90 17.97
N ALA A 436 6.35 -13.73 18.42
CA ALA A 436 7.17 -12.81 17.64
C ALA A 436 8.52 -13.42 17.19
N ASP A 437 9.12 -14.28 18.02
CA ASP A 437 10.39 -14.95 17.70
C ASP A 437 10.25 -15.86 16.48
N SER A 438 9.16 -16.63 16.40
CA SER A 438 8.90 -17.48 15.25
C SER A 438 8.62 -16.68 13.98
N VAL A 439 7.95 -15.54 14.07
CA VAL A 439 7.79 -14.63 12.91
C VAL A 439 9.15 -14.12 12.42
N THR A 440 10.00 -13.68 13.35
CA THR A 440 11.32 -13.14 13.05
C THR A 440 12.23 -14.19 12.41
N GLN A 441 12.33 -15.37 13.02
CA GLN A 441 13.14 -16.46 12.48
C GLN A 441 12.61 -16.94 11.12
N TYR A 442 11.29 -16.96 10.94
CA TYR A 442 10.70 -17.35 9.66
C TYR A 442 11.05 -16.35 8.55
N THR A 443 11.04 -15.05 8.82
CA THR A 443 11.56 -14.05 7.88
C THR A 443 13.06 -14.24 7.60
N ILE A 444 13.88 -14.46 8.61
CA ILE A 444 15.33 -14.70 8.45
C ILE A 444 15.60 -15.93 7.57
N ASP A 445 14.83 -17.01 7.73
CA ASP A 445 15.04 -18.22 6.94
C ASP A 445 14.52 -18.10 5.51
N ARG A 446 13.55 -17.21 5.24
CA ARG A 446 13.11 -16.87 3.87
C ARG A 446 14.06 -15.92 3.14
N LEU A 447 14.95 -15.23 3.85
CA LEU A 447 16.04 -14.44 3.25
C LEU A 447 17.20 -15.32 2.74
N LYS A 448 17.26 -16.59 3.17
CA LYS A 448 18.37 -17.48 2.82
C LYS A 448 18.02 -18.35 1.63
N ASP A 449 18.98 -18.53 0.72
CA ASP A 449 18.93 -19.53 -0.33
C ASP A 449 19.05 -20.97 0.23
N ARG A 450 18.93 -21.98 -0.63
CA ARG A 450 19.08 -23.39 -0.26
C ARG A 450 20.46 -23.77 0.31
N LYS A 451 21.48 -22.95 0.08
CA LYS A 451 22.85 -23.13 0.60
C LYS A 451 23.08 -22.35 1.90
N GLY A 452 22.08 -21.60 2.37
CA GLY A 452 22.16 -20.76 3.57
C GLY A 452 22.84 -19.41 3.32
N LEU A 453 23.04 -19.01 2.06
CA LEU A 453 23.56 -17.70 1.66
C LEU A 453 22.40 -16.70 1.60
N ASP A 454 22.67 -15.45 1.93
CA ASP A 454 21.67 -14.38 1.88
C ASP A 454 21.32 -14.07 0.42
N ASP A 455 20.07 -14.30 0.04
CA ASP A 455 19.49 -13.99 -1.28
C ASP A 455 19.08 -12.50 -1.37
N GLY A 456 19.26 -11.73 -0.29
CA GLY A 456 19.02 -10.29 -0.25
C GLY A 456 17.54 -9.88 -0.34
N SER A 457 16.60 -10.82 -0.51
CA SER A 457 15.16 -10.54 -0.63
C SER A 457 14.27 -11.57 0.09
N ASP A 458 13.35 -11.11 0.96
CA ASP A 458 12.37 -11.98 1.64
C ASP A 458 11.22 -12.30 0.65
N SER A 459 11.11 -13.57 0.24
CA SER A 459 10.11 -14.02 -0.73
C SER A 459 9.48 -15.36 -0.37
N PHE A 460 8.20 -15.52 -0.70
CA PHE A 460 7.49 -16.80 -0.65
C PHE A 460 7.69 -17.64 -1.93
N VAL A 461 8.18 -17.02 -3.00
CA VAL A 461 8.49 -17.68 -4.28
C VAL A 461 10.00 -17.77 -4.43
N TRP A 462 10.45 -18.92 -4.92
CA TRP A 462 11.84 -19.16 -5.28
C TRP A 462 11.95 -19.50 -6.76
N GLU A 463 12.87 -18.86 -7.47
CA GLU A 463 13.19 -19.20 -8.86
C GLU A 463 14.24 -20.32 -8.91
N LYS A 464 13.91 -21.44 -9.55
CA LYS A 464 14.88 -22.49 -9.86
C LYS A 464 15.57 -22.19 -11.18
N SER A 465 16.70 -22.86 -11.41
CA SER A 465 17.40 -22.89 -12.71
C SER A 465 16.40 -23.10 -13.87
N PHE A 466 16.58 -22.32 -14.93
CA PHE A 466 15.73 -22.31 -16.14
C PHE A 466 14.30 -21.78 -15.94
N GLY A 467 14.08 -20.73 -15.12
CA GLY A 467 12.80 -20.01 -15.05
C GLY A 467 11.65 -20.77 -14.38
N LYS A 468 11.94 -21.88 -13.69
CA LYS A 468 10.93 -22.69 -13.00
C LYS A 468 10.73 -22.19 -11.59
N PHE A 469 9.57 -21.62 -11.31
CA PHE A 469 9.23 -21.18 -9.95
C PHE A 469 8.82 -22.33 -9.04
N ALA A 470 9.15 -22.22 -7.76
CA ALA A 470 8.71 -23.09 -6.69
C ALA A 470 8.33 -22.27 -5.46
N LEU A 471 7.56 -22.86 -4.54
CA LEU A 471 7.40 -22.27 -3.22
C LEU A 471 8.75 -22.29 -2.50
N HIS A 472 9.08 -21.20 -1.79
CA HIS A 472 10.33 -21.10 -1.06
C HIS A 472 10.47 -22.26 -0.07
N HIS A 473 11.66 -22.88 -0.01
CA HIS A 473 11.87 -24.10 0.78
C HIS A 473 11.63 -23.86 2.28
N ALA A 474 12.05 -22.70 2.80
CA ALA A 474 11.79 -22.31 4.17
C ALA A 474 10.29 -22.29 4.51
N VAL A 475 9.39 -21.99 3.57
CA VAL A 475 7.94 -22.01 3.81
C VAL A 475 7.48 -23.43 4.14
N LEU A 476 7.89 -24.42 3.34
CA LEU A 476 7.56 -25.83 3.55
C LEU A 476 8.16 -26.36 4.86
N ASP A 477 9.43 -26.04 5.12
CA ASP A 477 10.12 -26.47 6.33
C ASP A 477 9.46 -25.89 7.58
N TRP A 478 9.11 -24.60 7.57
CA TRP A 478 8.39 -23.95 8.65
C TRP A 478 7.02 -24.57 8.85
N HIS A 479 6.24 -24.79 7.79
CA HIS A 479 4.90 -25.39 7.95
C HIS A 479 4.95 -26.77 8.61
N HIS A 480 5.92 -27.60 8.24
CA HIS A 480 6.13 -28.90 8.89
C HIS A 480 6.58 -28.74 10.36
N GLN A 481 7.49 -27.81 10.66
CA GLN A 481 7.94 -27.52 12.03
C GLN A 481 6.79 -27.03 12.92
N LEU A 482 5.95 -26.15 12.41
CA LEU A 482 4.79 -25.59 13.12
C LEU A 482 3.77 -26.68 13.49
N ALA A 483 3.46 -27.58 12.55
CA ALA A 483 2.59 -28.72 12.82
C ALA A 483 3.19 -29.68 13.89
N ASN A 484 4.50 -29.92 13.85
CA ASN A 484 5.18 -30.73 14.86
C ASN A 484 5.20 -30.05 16.23
N LYS A 485 5.42 -28.73 16.27
CA LYS A 485 5.34 -27.93 17.50
C LYS A 485 3.94 -28.01 18.12
N ALA A 486 2.88 -27.95 17.32
CA ALA A 486 1.52 -28.19 17.79
C ALA A 486 1.31 -29.59 18.36
N GLY A 487 1.94 -30.61 17.77
CA GLY A 487 1.94 -31.97 18.26
C GLY A 487 2.59 -32.20 19.61
N THR A 488 3.47 -31.29 20.06
CA THR A 488 4.02 -31.35 21.42
C THR A 488 2.97 -31.04 22.48
N ARG A 489 1.88 -30.36 22.11
CA ARG A 489 0.76 -30.03 23.00
C ARG A 489 -0.36 -31.08 22.92
N SER A 490 -0.80 -31.44 21.72
CA SER A 490 -1.72 -32.56 21.52
C SER A 490 -1.72 -33.09 20.08
N SER A 491 -2.12 -34.35 19.90
CA SER A 491 -2.32 -34.94 18.57
C SER A 491 -3.45 -34.26 17.79
N GLY A 492 -4.48 -33.78 18.50
CA GLY A 492 -5.57 -32.99 17.94
C GLY A 492 -5.07 -31.68 17.33
N GLU A 493 -4.30 -30.90 18.08
CA GLU A 493 -3.72 -29.65 17.57
C GLU A 493 -2.77 -29.89 16.39
N LYS A 494 -1.93 -30.93 16.43
CA LYS A 494 -1.10 -31.32 15.28
C LYS A 494 -1.93 -31.51 14.03
N LYS A 495 -3.05 -32.24 14.14
CA LYS A 495 -3.93 -32.52 13.00
C LYS A 495 -4.51 -31.22 12.45
N VAL A 496 -5.03 -30.34 13.31
CA VAL A 496 -5.61 -29.05 12.88
C VAL A 496 -4.58 -28.19 12.14
N VAL A 497 -3.41 -27.98 12.74
CA VAL A 497 -2.34 -27.13 12.17
C VAL A 497 -1.78 -27.74 10.88
N HIS A 498 -1.58 -29.05 10.84
CA HIS A 498 -1.15 -29.73 9.63
C HIS A 498 -2.17 -29.59 8.49
N THR A 499 -3.45 -29.78 8.76
CA THR A 499 -4.52 -29.68 7.75
C THR A 499 -4.58 -28.29 7.14
N ILE A 500 -4.57 -27.22 7.96
CA ILE A 500 -4.67 -25.85 7.43
C ILE A 500 -3.40 -25.42 6.68
N LEU A 501 -2.20 -25.76 7.19
CA LEU A 501 -0.94 -25.42 6.49
C LEU A 501 -0.79 -26.20 5.18
N SER A 502 -1.16 -27.49 5.17
CA SER A 502 -1.21 -28.28 3.94
C SER A 502 -2.23 -27.71 2.95
N PHE A 503 -3.37 -27.22 3.42
CA PHE A 503 -4.33 -26.52 2.56
C PHE A 503 -3.70 -25.26 1.96
N LEU A 504 -3.01 -24.43 2.75
CA LEU A 504 -2.34 -23.24 2.25
C LEU A 504 -1.33 -23.59 1.16
N GLU A 505 -0.45 -24.57 1.38
CA GLU A 505 0.57 -24.99 0.40
C GLU A 505 -0.01 -25.42 -0.95
N HIS A 506 -1.09 -26.22 -0.93
CA HIS A 506 -1.58 -26.87 -2.15
C HIS A 506 -2.68 -26.07 -2.84
N LYS A 507 -3.37 -25.16 -2.12
CA LYS A 507 -4.56 -24.46 -2.59
C LYS A 507 -4.38 -22.94 -2.66
N ALA A 508 -3.93 -22.29 -1.59
CA ALA A 508 -3.80 -20.83 -1.56
C ALA A 508 -2.46 -20.34 -2.15
N LEU A 509 -1.36 -21.03 -1.84
CA LEU A 509 0.00 -20.78 -2.32
C LEU A 509 0.34 -21.60 -3.56
N ASN A 510 -0.67 -21.90 -4.39
CA ASN A 510 -0.44 -22.57 -5.66
C ASN A 510 0.17 -21.58 -6.65
N LEU A 511 1.30 -21.95 -7.26
CA LEU A 511 2.01 -21.12 -8.23
C LEU A 511 1.23 -20.97 -9.55
N ASP A 512 0.39 -21.96 -9.86
CA ASP A 512 -0.57 -21.86 -10.95
C ASP A 512 -1.78 -21.05 -10.49
N GLN A 513 -1.89 -19.82 -11.01
CA GLN A 513 -2.92 -18.85 -10.65
C GLN A 513 -4.34 -19.40 -10.87
N GLU A 514 -4.55 -20.15 -11.94
CA GLU A 514 -5.87 -20.70 -12.30
C GLU A 514 -6.29 -21.83 -11.36
N LYS A 515 -5.32 -22.59 -10.84
CA LYS A 515 -5.57 -23.69 -9.89
C LYS A 515 -5.70 -23.22 -8.45
N ARG A 516 -5.42 -21.94 -8.18
CA ARG A 516 -5.48 -21.38 -6.83
C ARG A 516 -6.93 -21.32 -6.33
N CYS A 517 -7.14 -21.56 -5.05
CA CYS A 517 -8.49 -21.54 -4.47
C CYS A 517 -9.10 -20.13 -4.42
N THR A 518 -10.36 -20.02 -4.01
CA THR A 518 -11.03 -18.74 -3.77
C THR A 518 -10.84 -18.26 -2.33
N ALA A 519 -11.14 -16.99 -2.06
CA ALA A 519 -11.19 -16.48 -0.69
C ALA A 519 -12.23 -17.24 0.16
N LYS A 520 -13.35 -17.68 -0.44
CA LYS A 520 -14.36 -18.49 0.25
C LYS A 520 -13.84 -19.85 0.69
N ASP A 521 -12.99 -20.48 -0.13
CA ASP A 521 -12.36 -21.76 0.25
C ASP A 521 -11.43 -21.58 1.45
N VAL A 522 -10.68 -20.47 1.50
CA VAL A 522 -9.83 -20.11 2.65
C VAL A 522 -10.68 -19.87 3.90
N GLU A 523 -11.80 -19.16 3.76
CA GLU A 523 -12.76 -18.96 4.86
C GLU A 523 -13.27 -20.29 5.40
N ASN A 524 -13.68 -21.21 4.52
CA ASN A 524 -14.17 -22.54 4.91
C ASN A 524 -13.10 -23.35 5.64
N ALA A 525 -11.85 -23.35 5.15
CA ALA A 525 -10.74 -24.05 5.79
C ALA A 525 -10.43 -23.49 7.20
N LEU A 526 -10.48 -22.17 7.37
CA LEU A 526 -10.30 -21.52 8.68
C LEU A 526 -11.50 -21.79 9.61
N LYS A 527 -12.71 -21.86 9.08
CA LYS A 527 -13.93 -22.21 9.83
C LYS A 527 -13.84 -23.64 10.38
N GLU A 528 -13.37 -24.58 9.58
CA GLU A 528 -13.13 -25.97 10.00
C GLU A 528 -12.05 -26.05 11.08
N ALA A 529 -10.93 -25.33 10.90
CA ALA A 529 -9.86 -25.27 11.90
C ALA A 529 -10.36 -24.67 13.24
N MET A 530 -11.14 -23.58 13.19
CA MET A 530 -11.76 -22.98 14.36
C MET A 530 -12.69 -23.96 15.08
N ALA A 531 -13.56 -24.65 14.33
CA ALA A 531 -14.49 -25.65 14.89
C ALA A 531 -13.71 -26.78 15.57
N ALA A 532 -12.64 -27.28 14.94
CA ALA A 532 -11.80 -28.32 15.51
C ALA A 532 -11.13 -27.88 16.83
N TYR A 533 -10.61 -26.66 16.93
CA TYR A 533 -10.08 -26.14 18.19
C TYR A 533 -11.14 -26.02 19.30
N ARG A 534 -12.37 -25.61 18.96
CA ARG A 534 -13.50 -25.58 19.92
C ARG A 534 -13.89 -26.97 20.40
N HIS A 535 -13.83 -27.98 19.53
CA HIS A 535 -14.08 -29.36 19.93
C HIS A 535 -13.01 -29.89 20.90
N LEU A 536 -11.74 -29.53 20.70
CA LEU A 536 -10.65 -29.87 21.62
C LEU A 536 -10.83 -29.23 23.01
N GLU A 537 -11.48 -28.07 23.11
CA GLU A 537 -11.86 -27.45 24.39
C GLU A 537 -12.95 -28.25 25.12
N SER A 538 -13.93 -28.78 24.38
CA SER A 538 -15.10 -29.47 24.95
C SER A 538 -14.86 -30.93 25.35
N SER A 539 -13.75 -31.53 24.94
CA SER A 539 -13.43 -32.94 25.23
C SER A 539 -12.65 -33.03 26.56
N PRO A 540 -13.14 -33.78 27.57
CA PRO A 540 -12.37 -34.01 28.80
C PRO A 540 -11.10 -34.77 28.47
N VAL A 541 -9.98 -34.29 29.01
CA VAL A 541 -8.65 -34.91 28.90
C VAL A 541 -8.75 -36.39 29.33
N PRO A 542 -8.53 -37.37 28.44
CA PRO A 542 -8.29 -38.73 28.89
C PRO A 542 -6.94 -38.77 29.60
N GLU A 543 -6.90 -39.36 30.80
CA GLU A 543 -5.66 -39.66 31.52
C GLU A 543 -4.64 -40.34 30.61
N GLU A 544 -3.41 -39.83 30.65
CA GLU A 544 -2.25 -40.46 30.00
C GLU A 544 -2.07 -41.91 30.46
N PRO A 545 -1.91 -42.89 29.55
CA PRO A 545 -1.19 -44.09 29.87
C PRO A 545 0.32 -43.79 29.90
N LYS A 546 0.86 -43.98 31.10
CA LYS A 546 2.27 -43.95 31.54
C LYS A 546 3.33 -44.23 30.47
N LYS A 547 4.34 -43.36 30.47
CA LYS A 547 5.68 -43.52 29.90
C LYS A 547 6.22 -44.96 30.04
N THR A 548 6.52 -45.60 28.92
CA THR A 548 7.51 -46.68 28.86
C THR A 548 8.86 -46.12 28.43
N ARG A 549 9.82 -46.28 29.34
CA ARG A 549 11.24 -45.92 29.20
C ARG A 549 11.98 -47.08 28.54
N LYS A 550 12.94 -46.75 27.66
CA LYS A 550 14.15 -47.49 27.18
C LYS A 550 14.21 -47.55 25.63
N LEU A 551 15.32 -47.32 24.92
CA LEU A 551 16.77 -47.38 25.23
C LEU A 551 17.58 -46.47 24.29
N SER A 552 18.87 -46.35 24.59
CA SER A 552 19.91 -45.44 24.10
C SER A 552 20.20 -45.45 22.60
N ILE A 553 20.63 -44.27 22.13
CA ILE A 553 21.05 -43.85 20.78
C ILE A 553 22.26 -44.63 20.22
N ILE A 554 22.91 -45.52 20.97
CA ILE A 554 24.22 -46.10 20.59
C ILE A 554 24.15 -47.50 19.95
N GLU A 555 22.99 -48.17 19.91
CA GLU A 555 22.86 -49.48 19.23
C GLU A 555 22.16 -49.44 17.86
N ARG A 556 21.79 -48.26 17.34
CA ARG A 556 21.16 -48.12 16.01
C ARG A 556 22.12 -47.80 14.86
N ILE A 557 23.41 -47.69 15.11
CA ILE A 557 24.41 -47.30 14.09
C ILE A 557 25.12 -48.52 13.44
N ARG A 558 24.82 -49.77 13.83
CA ARG A 558 25.44 -50.95 13.21
C ARG A 558 24.45 -52.01 12.76
N SER A 559 23.59 -51.66 11.81
CA SER A 559 23.01 -52.62 10.83
C SER A 559 21.96 -51.92 9.95
N LYS A 560 22.39 -51.13 8.96
CA LYS A 560 21.61 -50.92 7.73
C LYS A 560 22.58 -50.75 6.57
N SER A 561 22.62 -51.77 5.71
CA SER A 561 23.05 -51.64 4.33
C SER A 561 22.21 -50.55 3.63
N PRO A 562 22.71 -49.92 2.56
CA PRO A 562 21.97 -48.89 1.85
C PRO A 562 20.87 -49.55 1.01
N GLU A 563 19.71 -49.80 1.61
CA GLU A 563 18.51 -50.11 0.86
C GLU A 563 17.94 -48.85 0.21
N ALA A 564 17.54 -49.03 -1.04
CA ALA A 564 17.28 -48.01 -2.03
C ALA A 564 16.27 -46.95 -1.56
N ARG A 565 16.66 -45.69 -1.75
CA ARG A 565 15.71 -44.56 -1.80
C ARG A 565 14.67 -44.86 -2.89
N PRO A 566 13.37 -44.57 -2.68
CA PRO A 566 12.43 -44.58 -3.79
C PRO A 566 12.92 -43.56 -4.82
N LYS A 567 13.14 -44.02 -6.06
CA LYS A 567 13.46 -43.18 -7.21
C LYS A 567 12.25 -42.27 -7.48
N GLY A 568 12.20 -41.14 -6.79
CA GLY A 568 11.54 -39.97 -7.34
C GLY A 568 12.26 -39.65 -8.64
N ASP A 569 11.50 -39.61 -9.73
CA ASP A 569 11.98 -39.39 -11.08
C ASP A 569 12.77 -38.09 -11.16
N ARG A 570 14.09 -38.18 -10.91
CA ARG A 570 15.06 -37.17 -11.33
C ARG A 570 15.14 -37.34 -12.83
N SER A 571 14.15 -36.84 -13.55
CA SER A 571 14.14 -36.89 -15.00
C SER A 571 15.36 -36.10 -15.47
N ILE A 572 16.39 -36.82 -15.90
CA ILE A 572 17.49 -36.24 -16.66
C ILE A 572 16.84 -35.84 -17.97
N GLN A 573 16.63 -34.54 -18.15
CA GLN A 573 16.07 -33.99 -19.37
C GLN A 573 17.22 -33.80 -20.36
N GLN A 574 17.02 -34.29 -21.59
CA GLN A 574 17.97 -34.17 -22.68
C GLN A 574 17.29 -33.41 -23.82
N TRP A 575 17.93 -32.34 -24.26
CA TRP A 575 17.54 -31.58 -25.44
C TRP A 575 18.60 -31.71 -26.53
N ARG A 576 18.17 -31.63 -27.78
CA ARG A 576 19.02 -31.46 -28.95
C ARG A 576 19.21 -29.97 -29.18
N LEU A 577 20.37 -29.58 -29.69
CA LEU A 577 20.59 -28.23 -30.18
C LEU A 577 20.25 -28.26 -31.66
N ALA A 578 19.45 -27.30 -32.15
CA ALA A 578 19.24 -27.16 -33.58
C ALA A 578 20.59 -26.82 -34.23
N GLN A 579 21.12 -27.73 -35.06
CA GLN A 579 22.36 -27.49 -35.81
C GLN A 579 22.00 -26.81 -37.13
N ASP A 580 22.60 -25.66 -37.40
CA ASP A 580 22.77 -25.17 -38.77
C ASP A 580 23.80 -26.08 -39.47
N ALA A 581 23.51 -26.51 -40.70
CA ALA A 581 24.31 -27.50 -41.43
C ALA A 581 25.72 -27.00 -41.83
N ASP A 582 25.99 -25.69 -41.70
CA ASP A 582 27.18 -25.03 -42.25
C ASP A 582 28.19 -24.48 -41.22
N ASP A 583 27.97 -24.62 -39.90
CA ASP A 583 28.94 -24.14 -38.87
C ASP A 583 29.36 -25.25 -37.91
N THR A 584 30.64 -25.62 -37.94
CA THR A 584 31.22 -26.62 -37.03
C THR A 584 31.46 -26.02 -35.65
N MET A 585 30.65 -26.45 -34.67
CA MET A 585 30.76 -26.01 -33.27
C MET A 585 32.16 -26.30 -32.70
N LYS A 586 32.84 -25.27 -32.19
CA LYS A 586 34.16 -25.39 -31.56
C LYS A 586 34.07 -25.82 -30.11
N SER A 587 33.28 -25.11 -29.30
CA SER A 587 33.20 -25.34 -27.86
C SER A 587 32.01 -24.64 -27.21
N CYS A 588 31.93 -24.71 -25.87
CA CYS A 588 30.88 -24.08 -25.07
C CYS A 588 31.36 -23.64 -23.68
N LYS A 589 30.61 -22.72 -23.06
CA LYS A 589 30.77 -22.28 -21.67
C LYS A 589 29.43 -22.16 -20.97
N ILE A 590 29.42 -22.48 -19.69
CA ILE A 590 28.25 -22.40 -18.81
C ILE A 590 28.55 -21.33 -17.75
N SER A 591 27.58 -20.48 -17.44
CA SER A 591 27.70 -19.51 -16.36
C SER A 591 27.91 -20.22 -15.00
N PRO A 592 28.58 -19.59 -14.02
CA PRO A 592 28.83 -20.20 -12.71
C PRO A 592 27.56 -20.71 -11.99
N ASN A 593 26.43 -20.00 -12.10
CA ASN A 593 25.14 -20.41 -11.55
C ASN A 593 24.36 -21.43 -12.41
N GLY A 594 24.85 -21.78 -13.60
CA GLY A 594 24.23 -22.72 -14.52
C GLY A 594 22.93 -22.25 -15.19
N THR A 595 22.66 -20.94 -15.24
CA THR A 595 21.45 -20.38 -15.88
C THR A 595 21.64 -20.06 -17.36
N MET A 596 22.89 -19.92 -17.83
CA MET A 596 23.22 -19.56 -19.21
C MET A 596 24.25 -20.52 -19.80
N LEU A 597 24.13 -20.76 -21.11
CA LEU A 597 25.04 -21.58 -21.89
C LEU A 597 25.31 -20.87 -23.22
N VAL A 598 26.58 -20.64 -23.53
CA VAL A 598 26.99 -20.15 -24.85
C VAL A 598 27.71 -21.25 -25.61
N TYR A 599 27.32 -21.44 -26.87
CA TYR A 599 28.08 -22.18 -27.87
C TYR A 599 28.72 -21.22 -28.86
N TRP A 600 29.89 -21.59 -29.37
CA TRP A 600 30.48 -20.86 -30.48
C TRP A 600 31.07 -21.77 -31.53
N GLY A 601 30.88 -21.36 -32.79
CA GLY A 601 31.54 -21.90 -33.96
C GLY A 601 32.74 -21.06 -34.36
N ASP A 602 33.07 -21.09 -35.64
CA ASP A 602 34.13 -20.26 -36.19
C ASP A 602 33.75 -18.78 -36.19
N TYR A 603 32.50 -18.48 -36.55
CA TYR A 603 32.03 -17.10 -36.76
C TYR A 603 30.81 -16.73 -35.92
N LYS A 604 30.09 -17.70 -35.36
CA LYS A 604 28.82 -17.50 -34.67
C LYS A 604 28.92 -17.79 -33.17
N LEU A 605 28.35 -16.92 -32.36
CA LEU A 605 28.03 -17.11 -30.94
C LEU A 605 26.52 -17.37 -30.82
N ILE A 606 26.14 -18.40 -30.05
CA ILE A 606 24.76 -18.78 -29.81
C ILE A 606 24.55 -18.89 -28.31
N LEU A 607 23.76 -17.98 -27.76
CA LEU A 607 23.42 -17.92 -26.34
C LEU A 607 22.10 -18.64 -26.09
N PHE A 608 22.09 -19.51 -25.08
CA PHE A 608 20.90 -20.19 -24.57
C PHE A 608 20.64 -19.74 -23.13
N THR A 609 19.38 -19.42 -22.84
CA THR A 609 18.92 -18.99 -21.52
C THR A 609 17.76 -19.87 -21.06
N SER A 610 17.16 -19.53 -19.92
CA SER A 610 15.94 -20.17 -19.41
C SER A 610 14.78 -20.18 -20.41
N LEU A 611 14.73 -19.19 -21.33
CA LEU A 611 13.68 -19.03 -22.34
C LEU A 611 13.89 -19.93 -23.57
N SER A 612 15.08 -20.52 -23.73
CA SER A 612 15.39 -21.42 -24.85
C SER A 612 14.73 -22.79 -24.74
N ALA A 613 14.06 -23.09 -23.63
CA ALA A 613 13.44 -24.39 -23.37
C ALA A 613 12.08 -24.54 -24.09
N PRO A 614 11.83 -25.63 -24.83
CA PRO A 614 10.60 -25.82 -25.58
C PRO A 614 9.36 -26.00 -24.68
N LEU A 615 8.26 -25.35 -25.07
CA LEU A 615 6.93 -25.48 -24.47
C LEU A 615 6.24 -26.75 -24.98
N GLU A 616 6.60 -27.91 -24.42
CA GLU A 616 5.95 -29.21 -24.64
C GLU A 616 5.98 -29.78 -26.09
N SER A 617 6.45 -31.04 -26.19
CA SER A 617 6.54 -31.91 -27.39
C SER A 617 7.74 -31.76 -28.34
N GLU A 618 8.49 -30.66 -28.32
CA GLU A 618 9.74 -30.54 -29.09
C GLU A 618 10.98 -30.85 -28.24
N LYS A 619 11.95 -31.60 -28.81
CA LYS A 619 13.21 -31.96 -28.14
C LYS A 619 14.37 -31.03 -28.51
N ALA A 620 14.14 -29.89 -29.17
CA ALA A 620 15.20 -28.98 -29.58
C ALA A 620 15.15 -27.65 -28.78
N LEU A 621 16.30 -27.09 -28.41
CA LEU A 621 16.39 -25.75 -27.81
C LEU A 621 16.43 -24.69 -28.92
N SER A 622 15.68 -23.59 -28.74
CA SER A 622 15.78 -22.40 -29.58
C SER A 622 16.80 -21.41 -28.99
N PRO A 623 17.74 -20.87 -29.78
CA PRO A 623 18.66 -19.82 -29.33
C PRO A 623 17.93 -18.63 -28.71
N ALA A 624 18.43 -18.10 -27.61
CA ALA A 624 17.92 -16.86 -27.02
C ALA A 624 18.47 -15.62 -27.73
N ALA A 625 19.74 -15.67 -28.12
CA ALA A 625 20.39 -14.64 -28.92
C ALA A 625 21.52 -15.26 -29.76
N GLU A 626 21.83 -14.63 -30.88
CA GLU A 626 22.91 -15.03 -31.76
C GLU A 626 23.71 -13.81 -32.19
N PHE A 627 25.03 -13.98 -32.33
CA PHE A 627 25.91 -12.93 -32.82
C PHE A 627 26.93 -13.51 -33.80
N SER A 628 27.07 -12.88 -34.97
CA SER A 628 27.98 -13.33 -36.02
C SER A 628 29.07 -12.29 -36.27
N LEU A 629 30.33 -12.73 -36.38
CA LEU A 629 31.44 -11.87 -36.79
C LEU A 629 31.21 -11.34 -38.20
N ALA A 630 31.41 -10.04 -38.39
CA ALA A 630 31.34 -9.40 -39.70
C ALA A 630 32.64 -9.65 -40.49
N GLY A 631 32.58 -10.53 -41.49
CA GLY A 631 33.68 -10.80 -42.43
C GLY A 631 34.51 -12.05 -42.12
N SER A 632 35.21 -12.57 -43.13
CA SER A 632 35.89 -13.88 -43.11
C SER A 632 37.35 -13.85 -42.63
N ALA A 633 37.81 -12.74 -42.03
CA ALA A 633 39.22 -12.57 -41.67
C ALA A 633 39.58 -13.09 -40.27
N PHE A 634 38.60 -13.20 -39.36
CA PHE A 634 38.83 -13.55 -37.96
C PHE A 634 37.81 -14.59 -37.49
N TYR A 635 38.24 -15.42 -36.54
CA TYR A 635 37.42 -16.49 -35.96
C TYR A 635 37.39 -16.37 -34.44
N TRP A 636 36.32 -16.83 -33.80
CA TRP A 636 36.25 -16.93 -32.34
C TRP A 636 37.32 -17.89 -31.81
N LYS A 637 38.10 -17.43 -30.82
CA LYS A 637 39.22 -18.15 -30.23
C LYS A 637 38.94 -18.61 -28.79
N ALA A 638 38.61 -17.69 -27.90
CA ALA A 638 38.29 -18.01 -26.51
C ALA A 638 37.09 -17.20 -26.01
N VAL A 639 36.25 -17.84 -25.19
CA VAL A 639 35.03 -17.26 -24.62
C VAL A 639 34.98 -17.55 -23.12
N ALA A 640 34.54 -16.58 -22.33
CA ALA A 640 34.11 -16.77 -20.94
C ALA A 640 32.72 -16.18 -20.71
N LEU A 641 32.00 -16.77 -19.76
CA LEU A 641 30.60 -16.45 -19.49
C LEU A 641 30.36 -16.34 -17.99
N THR A 642 29.63 -15.30 -17.62
CA THR A 642 29.03 -15.09 -16.30
C THR A 642 27.56 -14.68 -16.47
N GLU A 643 26.89 -14.40 -15.37
CA GLU A 643 25.51 -13.92 -15.30
C GLU A 643 25.36 -12.52 -15.91
N ARG A 644 26.43 -11.71 -15.88
CA ARG A 644 26.43 -10.32 -16.35
C ARG A 644 27.22 -10.08 -17.64
N TYR A 645 28.35 -10.76 -17.82
CA TYR A 645 29.21 -10.56 -18.99
C TYR A 645 29.46 -11.86 -19.75
N LEU A 646 29.39 -11.77 -21.08
CA LEU A 646 30.00 -12.71 -22.01
C LEU A 646 31.17 -12.00 -22.68
N ILE A 647 32.37 -12.58 -22.57
CA ILE A 647 33.58 -12.03 -23.19
C ILE A 647 34.12 -13.02 -24.20
N ALA A 648 34.21 -12.62 -25.46
CA ALA A 648 34.71 -13.43 -26.57
C ALA A 648 35.90 -12.75 -27.25
N THR A 649 36.92 -13.51 -27.62
CA THR A 649 38.13 -13.01 -28.29
C THR A 649 38.29 -13.65 -29.64
N THR A 650 38.92 -12.96 -30.59
CA THR A 650 39.14 -13.46 -31.94
C THR A 650 40.61 -13.80 -32.21
N THR A 651 40.84 -14.59 -33.25
CA THR A 651 42.15 -14.67 -33.91
C THR A 651 42.48 -13.33 -34.59
N GLY A 652 43.75 -13.08 -34.91
CA GLY A 652 44.17 -11.89 -35.65
C GLY A 652 45.54 -11.31 -35.28
N GLY A 653 46.35 -12.02 -34.48
CA GLY A 653 47.70 -11.63 -34.06
C GLY A 653 47.78 -10.53 -33.00
N THR A 654 46.64 -9.96 -32.60
CA THR A 654 46.54 -8.86 -31.61
C THR A 654 45.40 -9.12 -30.62
N PHE A 655 45.41 -8.39 -29.51
CA PHE A 655 44.35 -8.45 -28.51
C PHE A 655 43.08 -7.83 -29.10
N ASN A 656 42.11 -8.69 -29.42
CA ASN A 656 40.82 -8.33 -29.97
C ASN A 656 39.72 -9.03 -29.16
N CYS A 657 38.85 -8.25 -28.52
CA CYS A 657 37.91 -8.71 -27.51
C CYS A 657 36.53 -8.05 -27.69
N TYR A 658 35.48 -8.85 -27.61
CA TYR A 658 34.08 -8.46 -27.64
C TYR A 658 33.49 -8.72 -26.26
N ILE A 659 33.00 -7.68 -25.60
CA ILE A 659 32.43 -7.72 -24.26
C ILE A 659 30.93 -7.43 -24.40
N PHE A 660 30.11 -8.46 -24.20
CA PHE A 660 28.66 -8.35 -24.20
C PHE A 660 28.19 -8.14 -22.77
N ASP A 661 27.49 -7.03 -22.52
CA ASP A 661 26.80 -6.78 -21.26
C ASP A 661 25.38 -7.36 -21.34
N LEU A 662 25.18 -8.45 -20.61
CA LEU A 662 23.96 -9.24 -20.63
C LEU A 662 22.84 -8.62 -19.76
N GLU A 663 23.10 -7.54 -19.03
CA GLU A 663 22.12 -6.83 -18.19
C GLU A 663 21.78 -5.42 -18.70
N ALA A 664 22.57 -4.84 -19.61
CA ALA A 664 22.45 -3.44 -20.02
C ALA A 664 21.43 -3.12 -21.14
N GLY A 665 20.56 -4.07 -21.51
CA GLY A 665 19.54 -3.90 -22.57
C GLY A 665 18.16 -3.43 -22.09
N GLN A 666 17.30 -2.99 -23.02
CA GLN A 666 15.89 -2.57 -22.79
C GLN A 666 14.93 -3.74 -22.45
N SER A 667 15.44 -4.95 -22.21
CA SER A 667 14.65 -6.13 -21.87
C SER A 667 15.24 -6.84 -20.65
N VAL A 668 14.40 -7.37 -19.76
CA VAL A 668 14.81 -8.01 -18.48
C VAL A 668 15.42 -9.41 -18.71
N ASN A 669 16.03 -9.67 -19.88
CA ASN A 669 16.61 -10.94 -20.29
C ASN A 669 18.02 -10.73 -20.88
N ALA A 670 18.90 -11.71 -20.71
CA ALA A 670 20.22 -11.71 -21.35
C ALA A 670 20.11 -11.85 -22.88
N ASP A 671 20.59 -10.84 -23.59
CA ASP A 671 20.75 -10.80 -25.05
C ASP A 671 22.21 -10.52 -25.44
N LEU A 672 22.50 -10.41 -26.74
CA LEU A 672 23.83 -10.06 -27.27
C LEU A 672 23.82 -8.70 -27.97
N GLU A 673 22.87 -7.82 -27.65
CA GLU A 673 22.70 -6.52 -28.33
C GLU A 673 23.72 -5.49 -27.83
N THR A 674 23.98 -5.45 -26.53
CA THR A 674 24.92 -4.49 -25.93
C THR A 674 26.34 -5.06 -25.96
N CYS A 675 27.09 -4.73 -27.02
CA CYS A 675 28.45 -5.23 -27.24
C CYS A 675 29.47 -4.09 -27.32
N TYR A 676 30.56 -4.21 -26.55
CA TYR A 676 31.73 -3.34 -26.61
C TYR A 676 32.88 -4.08 -27.30
N HIS A 677 33.48 -3.46 -28.31
CA HIS A 677 34.59 -4.03 -29.06
C HIS A 677 35.89 -3.34 -28.66
N VAL A 678 36.80 -4.10 -28.03
CA VAL A 678 38.05 -3.59 -27.45
C VAL A 678 39.24 -4.18 -28.20
N THR A 679 40.10 -3.31 -28.71
CA THR A 679 41.38 -3.69 -29.34
C THR A 679 42.54 -3.02 -28.61
N LEU A 680 43.53 -3.80 -28.17
CA LEU A 680 44.70 -3.29 -27.45
C LEU A 680 45.99 -3.66 -28.19
N PRO A 681 47.09 -2.88 -28.06
CA PRO A 681 48.39 -3.17 -28.65
C PRO A 681 49.13 -4.29 -27.89
N HIS A 682 48.43 -5.37 -27.60
CA HIS A 682 48.93 -6.56 -26.93
C HIS A 682 48.83 -7.78 -27.86
N PRO A 683 49.60 -8.84 -27.61
CA PRO A 683 49.51 -10.08 -28.38
C PRO A 683 48.14 -10.76 -28.24
N GLU A 684 47.85 -11.66 -29.18
CA GLU A 684 46.59 -12.41 -29.23
C GLU A 684 46.30 -13.19 -27.93
N VAL A 685 45.02 -13.23 -27.53
CA VAL A 685 44.56 -13.95 -26.33
C VAL A 685 44.48 -15.45 -26.61
N ASN A 686 45.02 -16.29 -25.73
CA ASN A 686 44.93 -17.76 -25.82
C ASN A 686 43.77 -18.34 -24.99
N ASN A 687 43.63 -17.89 -23.75
CA ASN A 687 42.56 -18.31 -22.84
C ASN A 687 42.14 -17.13 -21.98
N LEU A 688 40.88 -17.09 -21.56
CA LEU A 688 40.37 -16.07 -20.64
C LEU A 688 39.40 -16.64 -19.61
N ALA A 689 39.29 -15.95 -18.48
CA ALA A 689 38.36 -16.22 -17.40
C ALA A 689 37.88 -14.90 -16.78
N ILE A 690 36.70 -14.94 -16.17
CA ILE A 690 36.10 -13.82 -15.46
C ILE A 690 35.98 -14.20 -13.99
N SER A 691 36.24 -13.27 -13.08
CA SER A 691 36.05 -13.46 -11.65
C SER A 691 34.57 -13.66 -11.29
N ALA A 692 34.31 -14.37 -10.19
CA ALA A 692 32.95 -14.69 -9.76
C ALA A 692 32.10 -13.46 -9.37
N ASP A 693 32.73 -12.33 -9.07
CA ASP A 693 32.09 -11.03 -8.80
C ASP A 693 31.89 -10.17 -10.06
N HIS A 694 32.21 -10.72 -11.24
CA HIS A 694 32.08 -10.08 -12.56
C HIS A 694 32.96 -8.82 -12.75
N GLN A 695 33.94 -8.57 -11.87
CA GLN A 695 34.73 -7.34 -11.92
C GLN A 695 35.99 -7.44 -12.76
N VAL A 696 36.62 -8.63 -12.81
CA VAL A 696 37.98 -8.80 -13.31
C VAL A 696 38.01 -9.84 -14.42
N MET A 697 38.65 -9.49 -15.53
CA MET A 697 39.06 -10.41 -16.59
C MET A 697 40.53 -10.78 -16.40
N ILE A 698 40.84 -12.07 -16.48
CA ILE A 698 42.22 -12.58 -16.55
C ILE A 698 42.36 -13.39 -17.83
N CYS A 699 43.39 -13.13 -18.61
CA CYS A 699 43.69 -13.89 -19.81
C CYS A 699 45.19 -14.18 -19.98
N THR A 700 45.50 -15.16 -20.82
CA THR A 700 46.86 -15.49 -21.22
C THR A 700 47.10 -14.96 -22.62
N LEU A 701 48.17 -14.20 -22.81
CA LEU A 701 48.57 -13.62 -24.10
C LEU A 701 49.64 -14.49 -24.75
N GLN A 702 49.54 -14.66 -26.06
CA GLN A 702 50.49 -15.44 -26.85
C GLN A 702 51.87 -14.77 -26.85
N ASN A 703 52.93 -15.59 -26.92
CA ASN A 703 54.29 -15.06 -27.04
C ASN A 703 54.52 -14.54 -28.46
N ILE A 704 55.04 -13.31 -28.58
CA ILE A 704 55.23 -12.58 -29.85
C ILE A 704 56.23 -13.30 -30.78
N GLU A 705 57.20 -14.03 -30.22
CA GLU A 705 58.28 -14.65 -30.99
C GLU A 705 57.96 -16.08 -31.42
N ASN A 706 57.19 -16.84 -30.63
CA ASN A 706 56.84 -18.22 -30.93
C ASN A 706 55.62 -18.70 -30.14
N GLU A 707 54.59 -19.17 -30.84
CA GLU A 707 53.35 -19.68 -30.27
C GLU A 707 53.53 -20.88 -29.31
N ARG A 708 54.67 -21.58 -29.39
CA ARG A 708 55.00 -22.74 -28.54
C ARG A 708 55.75 -22.38 -27.26
N LEU A 709 56.13 -21.11 -27.07
CA LEU A 709 56.80 -20.61 -25.86
C LEU A 709 55.79 -20.04 -24.86
N SER A 710 56.20 -19.95 -23.59
CA SER A 710 55.34 -19.43 -22.52
C SER A 710 54.88 -18.00 -22.83
N GLY A 711 53.56 -17.81 -22.81
CA GLY A 711 52.92 -16.51 -22.92
C GLY A 711 53.02 -15.66 -21.65
N SER A 712 52.34 -14.52 -21.65
CA SER A 712 52.21 -13.65 -20.46
C SER A 712 50.80 -13.68 -19.88
N LEU A 713 50.64 -13.34 -18.60
CA LEU A 713 49.33 -13.19 -17.95
C LEU A 713 48.91 -11.72 -18.01
N PHE A 714 47.67 -11.48 -18.41
CA PHE A 714 47.06 -10.16 -18.46
C PHE A 714 45.83 -10.13 -17.56
N GLN A 715 45.69 -9.07 -16.78
CA GLN A 715 44.56 -8.85 -15.86
C GLN A 715 44.09 -7.42 -16.00
N ALA A 716 42.78 -7.22 -16.12
CA ALA A 716 42.16 -5.91 -16.16
C ALA A 716 40.77 -5.95 -15.51
N ARG A 717 40.29 -4.80 -15.01
CA ARG A 717 38.86 -4.69 -14.65
C ARG A 717 38.05 -4.59 -15.94
N ILE A 718 36.90 -5.23 -15.96
CA ILE A 718 36.05 -5.28 -17.16
C ILE A 718 35.56 -3.88 -17.53
N LEU A 719 35.20 -3.06 -16.54
CA LEU A 719 34.80 -1.66 -16.78
C LEU A 719 35.93 -0.83 -17.39
N ASP A 720 37.18 -0.99 -16.94
CA ASP A 720 38.33 -0.28 -17.51
C ASP A 720 38.54 -0.68 -18.99
N LEU A 721 38.27 -1.95 -19.35
CA LEU A 721 38.33 -2.42 -20.74
C LEU A 721 37.20 -1.82 -21.58
N ILE A 722 35.97 -1.75 -21.04
CA ILE A 722 34.82 -1.14 -21.72
C ILE A 722 35.06 0.37 -21.94
N GLU A 723 35.67 1.07 -20.99
CA GLU A 723 36.03 2.49 -21.16
C GLU A 723 37.18 2.71 -22.15
N SER A 724 37.99 1.67 -22.42
CA SER A 724 39.15 1.74 -23.30
C SER A 724 38.86 1.36 -24.76
N GLY A 725 37.70 0.80 -25.06
CA GLY A 725 37.23 0.45 -26.42
C GLY A 725 36.14 1.39 -26.89
#